data_AF-A0A3D1ZG98-F1
#
_entry.id   AF-A0A3D1ZG98-F1
#
_cell.length_a   1.000
_cell.length_b   1.000
_cell.length_c   1.000
_cell.angle_alpha   90.00
_cell.angle_beta   90.00
_cell.angle_gamma   90.00
#
_symmetry.space_group_name_H-M   'P 1'
#
loop_
_entity.id
_entity.type
_entity.pdbx_description
1 polymer ?
#
loop_
_entity_poly.entity_id
_entity_poly.type
_entity_poly.pdbx_seq_one_letter_code
_entity_poly.pdbx_strand_id
1 'polypeptide(L)'
;IQIIRDRHGIPHVRATSTHDAFYGQGFATAQDRLWHMDYDRHKAYGRWSEFVGESGIEHDKQMRRFQIKASTKGDWEALNADTKAMFEAYANGVNAYIDSIIILPIEYQMTGTTPEPWTVRDSLAVFKIRHILMGVFEGKLWRAQLVNEFGAERAAEILSGYQPGHLVISPPGENYNGPVLDGLEELSNGLGTIDWLKDDDSGSNNWALSGSKTASGKPLIAGDPHRGLDTPNVYYQNQVACPDFDVIGLSFPGCPGFPHFGHNAAVAWCVTHAGADYQDLYVENMRPSGDGLEYEFKGEWRDAEVRHETIKVRSGESVEIDVPVTHHGPVISQSADGTKAIAFRYTATTGPNLGYEPLLDMLLAKNADEIDESMRQWVDPCNNFVFGDTQGNIGYLNRGQVPIRTIANAWLPVPGWTGEHEWEGSIPFEDLTRISNPDSGFFVTANNRIAGEDYPYFIALDFAPEYRARRIHDRLTVMTGATVEDMAAVHSEIVSIPAQVYSKIIARTPPRNVLSAAAKDQMTGWDGSMHEDSVAATIYSAFRQRLHRQIINHLLGPLADQALVAGGRGAPGHVRQISTLLVTHAQSGDTSLLPPGSAWDTLIAHAFADGVSDLSETLGDDMDTWVWGRVHQTHPTHPLSAAFPEMSERLDPPPVSMGGDGDTPQAGSYPASDPYTMTGMSVARYVWDTADWDNSRWIVPLGSSGHAGSPHYADQTSTWADVALIPATYSWDTLESEAQTVQTLTSDGDKPVRSSYEGSHQEYGVTIEQNVMVEMRDGVKLATDIYYPAITRDRASGQFPVILERTPYDKSVPGQTTKAKFFARRGYVCVIQDVRGRLASEGEWHPFSKEAPDGYDTVEWLGTQEWSNGKVGTMGDSYAGSDQAALATLNPPHLSAMLVGVGASNYFHGSMRQNGALEQRFLIYAYRMAVTSHEANADLSLKAAITRIFKEGMPDIVNQFPLIEGSTILSRFPTYEQWAMELQQNGDYDDYWKQRGYAPEEYYEEHADVPTLYLGGWYDSYARNTCECFMQLRDMKQSPKYLMMGPWIHGGYQENYAGDLDFGLEAHINYNDLKLAWFDRHLKGLESEVVDWSPVRIFTMGGGEGTLDGNHRLRHGGYWRNEPDWPLPSTTHTPYYLRNNGRLSIDKPHEQDNPTTSFVFDPSYPVPTIGG
;
A
#
# COMPACT_ATOMS: atom_id res chain seq x y z
N ILE A 1 -21.01 -5.13 5.56
CA ILE A 1 -19.70 -5.83 5.67
C ILE A 1 -19.10 -5.50 7.03
N GLN A 2 -18.51 -6.48 7.70
CA GLN A 2 -17.73 -6.31 8.92
C GLN A 2 -16.28 -6.73 8.63
N ILE A 3 -15.31 -5.94 9.08
CA ILE A 3 -13.88 -6.24 9.01
C ILE A 3 -13.37 -6.28 10.44
N ILE A 4 -13.07 -7.47 10.94
CA ILE A 4 -12.42 -7.68 12.23
C ILE A 4 -10.92 -7.72 11.99
N ARG A 5 -10.10 -7.07 12.84
CA ARG A 5 -8.64 -7.24 12.81
C ARG A 5 -8.15 -7.91 14.08
N ASP A 6 -7.31 -8.92 13.91
CA ASP A 6 -6.67 -9.67 15.00
C ASP A 6 -5.51 -8.88 15.64
N ARG A 7 -4.76 -9.52 16.54
CA ARG A 7 -3.58 -8.94 17.21
C ARG A 7 -2.36 -8.73 16.32
N HIS A 8 -2.33 -9.31 15.12
CA HIS A 8 -1.31 -9.13 14.09
C HIS A 8 -1.81 -8.21 12.95
N GLY A 9 -2.93 -7.51 13.17
CA GLY A 9 -3.56 -6.60 12.23
C GLY A 9 -4.26 -7.29 11.05
N ILE A 10 -4.26 -8.62 10.98
CA ILE A 10 -4.81 -9.42 9.88
C ILE A 10 -6.32 -9.19 9.80
N PRO A 11 -6.88 -8.81 8.62
CA PRO A 11 -8.31 -8.56 8.49
C PRO A 11 -9.10 -9.82 8.11
N HIS A 12 -10.20 -10.01 8.83
CA HIS A 12 -11.20 -11.05 8.64
C HIS A 12 -12.52 -10.37 8.20
N VAL A 13 -12.86 -10.53 6.92
CA VAL A 13 -13.98 -9.86 6.25
C VAL A 13 -15.21 -10.75 6.29
N ARG A 14 -16.23 -10.39 7.09
CA ARG A 14 -17.54 -11.05 7.10
C ARG A 14 -18.57 -10.25 6.32
N ALA A 15 -19.22 -10.89 5.36
CA ALA A 15 -20.13 -10.27 4.41
C ALA A 15 -21.46 -11.02 4.28
N THR A 16 -22.44 -10.34 3.68
CA THR A 16 -23.81 -10.83 3.46
C THR A 16 -24.04 -11.39 2.06
N SER A 17 -23.10 -11.17 1.14
CA SER A 17 -23.15 -11.65 -0.24
C SER A 17 -21.73 -11.82 -0.80
N THR A 18 -21.62 -12.54 -1.91
CA THR A 18 -20.38 -12.72 -2.69
C THR A 18 -19.74 -11.39 -3.10
N HIS A 19 -20.55 -10.43 -3.56
CA HIS A 19 -20.12 -9.07 -3.90
C HIS A 19 -19.52 -8.35 -2.68
N ASP A 20 -20.26 -8.35 -1.56
CA ASP A 20 -19.86 -7.67 -0.33
C ASP A 20 -18.57 -8.26 0.26
N ALA A 21 -18.32 -9.55 0.06
CA ALA A 21 -17.09 -10.23 0.44
C ALA A 21 -15.87 -9.69 -0.34
N PHE A 22 -15.94 -9.65 -1.67
CA PHE A 22 -14.84 -9.13 -2.49
C PHE A 22 -14.64 -7.61 -2.35
N TYR A 23 -15.72 -6.85 -2.18
CA TYR A 23 -15.65 -5.42 -1.83
C TYR A 23 -14.93 -5.22 -0.49
N GLY A 24 -15.28 -6.00 0.53
CA GLY A 24 -14.60 -5.96 1.82
C GLY A 24 -13.12 -6.37 1.72
N GLN A 25 -12.79 -7.39 0.90
CA GLN A 25 -11.41 -7.78 0.62
C GLN A 25 -10.63 -6.64 -0.03
N GLY A 26 -11.18 -5.99 -1.07
CA GLY A 26 -10.55 -4.86 -1.74
C GLY A 26 -10.31 -3.67 -0.81
N PHE A 27 -11.31 -3.32 0.00
CA PHE A 27 -11.22 -2.23 0.97
C PHE A 27 -10.18 -2.50 2.06
N ALA A 28 -10.16 -3.71 2.64
CA ALA A 28 -9.16 -4.12 3.64
C ALA A 28 -7.74 -4.18 3.05
N THR A 29 -7.59 -4.75 1.86
CA THR A 29 -6.28 -4.85 1.18
C THR A 29 -5.74 -3.46 0.83
N ALA A 30 -6.60 -2.54 0.39
CA ALA A 30 -6.21 -1.16 0.16
C ALA A 30 -5.82 -0.45 1.47
N GLN A 31 -6.56 -0.65 2.57
CA GLN A 31 -6.17 -0.12 3.89
C GLN A 31 -4.75 -0.44 4.29
N ASP A 32 -4.28 -1.66 4.01
CA ASP A 32 -2.93 -2.10 4.41
C ASP A 32 -1.87 -1.88 3.34
N ARG A 33 -2.21 -2.01 2.06
CA ARG A 33 -1.25 -2.22 0.96
C ARG A 33 -1.44 -1.26 -0.22
N LEU A 34 -2.17 -0.14 -0.08
CA LEU A 34 -2.45 0.80 -1.18
C LEU A 34 -1.20 1.22 -2.01
N TRP A 35 -0.07 1.54 -1.38
CA TRP A 35 1.16 1.86 -2.12
C TRP A 35 1.78 0.64 -2.81
N HIS A 36 1.84 -0.50 -2.13
CA HIS A 36 2.36 -1.77 -2.66
C HIS A 36 1.56 -2.24 -3.90
N MET A 37 0.25 -2.08 -3.87
CA MET A 37 -0.64 -2.30 -5.02
C MET A 37 -0.33 -1.35 -6.19
N ASP A 38 -0.12 -0.06 -5.92
CA ASP A 38 0.14 0.91 -6.99
C ASP A 38 1.55 0.79 -7.58
N TYR A 39 2.54 0.39 -6.77
CA TYR A 39 3.88 -0.03 -7.21
C TYR A 39 3.80 -1.17 -8.23
N ASP A 40 3.07 -2.25 -7.92
CA ASP A 40 2.93 -3.38 -8.83
C ASP A 40 2.13 -3.00 -10.09
N ARG A 41 1.09 -2.17 -9.98
CA ARG A 41 0.37 -1.60 -11.13
C ARG A 41 1.30 -0.78 -12.03
N HIS A 42 2.11 0.10 -11.46
CA HIS A 42 3.05 0.92 -12.22
C HIS A 42 4.13 0.07 -12.89
N LYS A 43 4.63 -0.99 -12.24
CA LYS A 43 5.54 -1.94 -12.89
C LYS A 43 4.87 -2.73 -14.02
N ALA A 44 3.69 -3.31 -13.79
CA ALA A 44 2.94 -4.06 -14.80
C ALA A 44 2.58 -3.22 -16.05
N TYR A 45 2.47 -1.90 -15.87
CA TYR A 45 2.17 -0.94 -16.93
C TYR A 45 3.41 -0.23 -17.49
N GLY A 46 4.63 -0.54 -17.04
CA GLY A 46 5.86 0.14 -17.44
C GLY A 46 5.82 1.65 -17.18
N ARG A 47 5.59 2.03 -15.93
CA ARG A 47 5.49 3.41 -15.43
C ARG A 47 6.34 3.67 -14.18
N TRP A 48 7.28 2.79 -13.83
CA TRP A 48 8.14 2.92 -12.64
C TRP A 48 8.98 4.20 -12.68
N SER A 49 9.40 4.64 -13.87
CA SER A 49 10.08 5.93 -14.08
C SER A 49 9.22 7.17 -13.76
N GLU A 50 7.88 7.05 -13.65
CA GLU A 50 7.03 8.12 -13.11
C GLU A 50 7.23 8.32 -11.59
N PHE A 51 7.75 7.31 -10.86
CA PHE A 51 8.06 7.37 -9.43
C PHE A 51 9.55 7.64 -9.15
N VAL A 52 10.48 6.96 -9.84
CA VAL A 52 11.93 7.05 -9.54
C VAL A 52 12.76 7.87 -10.54
N GLY A 53 12.17 8.30 -11.66
CA GLY A 53 12.90 9.02 -12.70
C GLY A 53 13.72 8.09 -13.61
N GLU A 54 14.90 8.56 -14.06
CA GLU A 54 15.68 7.90 -15.13
C GLU A 54 16.05 6.44 -14.84
N SER A 55 16.26 6.08 -13.57
CA SER A 55 16.58 4.72 -13.14
C SER A 55 15.46 3.69 -13.43
N GLY A 56 14.22 4.13 -13.65
CA GLY A 56 13.10 3.26 -14.00
C GLY A 56 12.97 2.96 -15.50
N ILE A 57 13.69 3.68 -16.38
CA ILE A 57 13.43 3.67 -17.83
C ILE A 57 13.62 2.29 -18.46
N GLU A 58 14.72 1.58 -18.17
CA GLU A 58 14.98 0.27 -18.81
C GLU A 58 14.01 -0.83 -18.33
N HIS A 59 13.60 -0.78 -17.06
CA HIS A 59 12.52 -1.63 -16.55
C HIS A 59 11.22 -1.35 -17.31
N ASP A 60 10.84 -0.09 -17.47
CA ASP A 60 9.60 0.28 -18.15
C ASP A 60 9.61 -0.12 -19.63
N LYS A 61 10.73 0.04 -20.33
CA LYS A 61 10.93 -0.47 -21.69
C LYS A 61 10.71 -1.98 -21.77
N GLN A 62 11.27 -2.75 -20.83
CA GLN A 62 11.09 -4.20 -20.78
C GLN A 62 9.60 -4.56 -20.56
N MET A 63 8.91 -3.87 -19.65
CA MET A 63 7.49 -4.13 -19.35
C MET A 63 6.53 -3.70 -20.46
N ARG A 64 6.82 -2.61 -21.21
CA ARG A 64 6.07 -2.29 -22.43
C ARG A 64 6.22 -3.37 -23.48
N ARG A 65 7.45 -3.87 -23.69
CA ARG A 65 7.72 -4.97 -24.62
C ARG A 65 7.04 -6.27 -24.19
N PHE A 66 6.91 -6.59 -22.90
CA PHE A 66 6.11 -7.74 -22.47
C PHE A 66 4.59 -7.59 -22.66
N GLN A 67 4.09 -6.38 -23.00
CA GLN A 67 2.69 -6.11 -23.32
C GLN A 67 1.65 -6.53 -22.28
N ILE A 68 2.04 -6.70 -20.99
CA ILE A 68 1.12 -7.05 -19.89
C ILE A 68 -0.11 -6.14 -19.92
N LYS A 69 0.10 -4.82 -19.96
CA LYS A 69 -0.94 -3.79 -20.07
C LYS A 69 -1.91 -4.01 -21.24
N ALA A 70 -1.44 -4.47 -22.40
CA ALA A 70 -2.30 -4.68 -23.55
C ALA A 70 -3.15 -5.94 -23.39
N SER A 71 -2.55 -7.04 -22.90
CA SER A 71 -3.21 -8.34 -22.72
C SER A 71 -4.45 -8.27 -21.83
N THR A 72 -4.43 -7.45 -20.76
CA THR A 72 -5.55 -7.32 -19.80
C THR A 72 -6.85 -6.80 -20.39
N LYS A 73 -6.83 -6.24 -21.62
CA LYS A 73 -8.06 -5.94 -22.35
C LYS A 73 -8.73 -7.23 -22.85
N GLY A 74 -7.95 -8.09 -23.51
CA GLY A 74 -8.44 -9.34 -24.09
C GLY A 74 -8.93 -10.31 -23.03
N ASP A 75 -8.19 -10.46 -21.93
CA ASP A 75 -8.62 -11.22 -20.75
C ASP A 75 -9.99 -10.72 -20.27
N TRP A 76 -10.08 -9.42 -19.93
CA TRP A 76 -11.29 -8.82 -19.37
C TRP A 76 -12.49 -8.95 -20.31
N GLU A 77 -12.32 -8.79 -21.61
CA GLU A 77 -13.41 -8.96 -22.56
C GLU A 77 -13.92 -10.43 -22.58
N ALA A 78 -13.02 -11.41 -22.43
CA ALA A 78 -13.34 -12.84 -22.48
C ALA A 78 -13.95 -13.45 -21.20
N LEU A 79 -13.60 -12.96 -20.00
CA LEU A 79 -14.01 -13.57 -18.73
C LEU A 79 -15.54 -13.74 -18.57
N ASN A 80 -15.97 -14.76 -17.84
CA ASN A 80 -17.37 -14.98 -17.48
C ASN A 80 -17.94 -13.88 -16.55
N ALA A 81 -19.27 -13.85 -16.39
CA ALA A 81 -19.98 -12.78 -15.69
C ALA A 81 -19.72 -12.74 -14.18
N ASP A 82 -19.55 -13.90 -13.54
CA ASP A 82 -19.40 -14.00 -12.09
C ASP A 82 -17.97 -13.61 -11.66
N THR A 83 -16.97 -14.03 -12.45
CA THR A 83 -15.58 -13.55 -12.30
C THR A 83 -15.48 -12.04 -12.57
N LYS A 84 -16.22 -11.50 -13.54
CA LYS A 84 -16.30 -10.04 -13.76
C LYS A 84 -16.86 -9.32 -12.54
N ALA A 85 -17.98 -9.79 -11.98
CA ALA A 85 -18.60 -9.21 -10.79
C ALA A 85 -17.68 -9.26 -9.55
N MET A 86 -16.92 -10.35 -9.38
CA MET A 86 -15.89 -10.50 -8.33
C MET A 86 -14.78 -9.45 -8.44
N PHE A 87 -14.24 -9.21 -9.64
CA PHE A 87 -13.20 -8.21 -9.87
C PHE A 87 -13.73 -6.77 -9.79
N GLU A 88 -14.96 -6.51 -10.26
CA GLU A 88 -15.64 -5.22 -10.10
C GLU A 88 -15.88 -4.89 -8.63
N ALA A 89 -16.41 -5.85 -7.85
CA ALA A 89 -16.62 -5.68 -6.42
C ALA A 89 -15.31 -5.34 -5.68
N TYR A 90 -14.23 -6.08 -5.95
CA TYR A 90 -12.91 -5.81 -5.37
C TYR A 90 -12.40 -4.41 -5.75
N ALA A 91 -12.46 -4.03 -7.03
CA ALA A 91 -12.03 -2.71 -7.48
C ALA A 91 -12.86 -1.57 -6.85
N ASN A 92 -14.17 -1.76 -6.69
CA ASN A 92 -15.05 -0.83 -5.99
C ASN A 92 -14.67 -0.69 -4.50
N GLY A 93 -14.31 -1.79 -3.85
CA GLY A 93 -13.79 -1.79 -2.47
C GLY A 93 -12.48 -1.00 -2.32
N VAL A 94 -11.53 -1.20 -3.25
CA VAL A 94 -10.28 -0.43 -3.29
C VAL A 94 -10.55 1.06 -3.49
N ASN A 95 -11.40 1.41 -4.45
CA ASN A 95 -11.78 2.81 -4.73
C ASN A 95 -12.48 3.47 -3.54
N ALA A 96 -13.39 2.76 -2.87
CA ALA A 96 -14.04 3.27 -1.67
C ALA A 96 -13.05 3.56 -0.53
N TYR A 97 -11.92 2.85 -0.45
CA TYR A 97 -10.85 3.25 0.46
C TYR A 97 -10.11 4.51 -0.03
N ILE A 98 -9.73 4.56 -1.32
CA ILE A 98 -9.05 5.71 -1.95
C ILE A 98 -9.88 7.01 -1.83
N ASP A 99 -11.21 6.93 -1.94
CA ASP A 99 -12.10 8.09 -1.76
C ASP A 99 -12.32 8.47 -0.28
N SER A 100 -12.01 7.56 0.66
CA SER A 100 -12.16 7.78 2.12
C SER A 100 -10.88 8.21 2.83
N ILE A 101 -9.71 7.99 2.23
CA ILE A 101 -8.42 8.18 2.92
C ILE A 101 -8.03 9.68 3.00
N ILE A 102 -7.82 10.17 4.22
CA ILE A 102 -7.46 11.57 4.48
C ILE A 102 -5.93 11.78 4.46
N ILE A 103 -5.16 10.78 4.91
CA ILE A 103 -3.69 10.82 4.98
C ILE A 103 -3.16 9.69 4.10
N LEU A 104 -2.56 10.05 2.96
CA LEU A 104 -1.92 9.09 2.07
C LEU A 104 -0.63 8.49 2.68
N PRO A 105 -0.27 7.24 2.31
CA PRO A 105 1.05 6.65 2.58
C PRO A 105 2.21 7.62 2.25
N ILE A 106 3.30 7.51 3.01
CA ILE A 106 4.45 8.43 2.93
C ILE A 106 5.12 8.44 1.55
N GLU A 107 5.03 7.32 0.85
CA GLU A 107 5.59 7.04 -0.47
C GLU A 107 4.97 7.92 -1.57
N TYR A 108 3.67 8.23 -1.47
CA TYR A 108 3.01 9.23 -2.33
C TYR A 108 3.59 10.64 -2.10
N GLN A 109 3.93 10.97 -0.86
CA GLN A 109 4.54 12.27 -0.51
C GLN A 109 5.99 12.37 -1.02
N MET A 110 6.77 11.29 -0.91
CA MET A 110 8.14 11.20 -1.42
C MET A 110 8.20 11.29 -2.96
N THR A 111 7.33 10.54 -3.64
CA THR A 111 7.26 10.54 -5.11
C THR A 111 6.63 11.83 -5.66
N GLY A 112 5.79 12.51 -4.88
CA GLY A 112 5.06 13.72 -5.29
C GLY A 112 3.79 13.39 -6.07
N THR A 113 3.15 12.26 -5.75
CA THR A 113 2.03 11.67 -6.50
C THR A 113 0.81 11.43 -5.62
N THR A 114 -0.26 10.90 -6.21
CA THR A 114 -1.52 10.51 -5.54
C THR A 114 -2.06 9.25 -6.22
N PRO A 115 -2.74 8.33 -5.50
CA PRO A 115 -3.29 7.12 -6.10
C PRO A 115 -4.24 7.45 -7.26
N GLU A 116 -4.03 6.82 -8.41
CA GLU A 116 -5.04 6.78 -9.48
C GLU A 116 -6.14 5.77 -9.11
N PRO A 117 -7.42 6.01 -9.47
CA PRO A 117 -8.50 5.05 -9.22
C PRO A 117 -8.15 3.65 -9.72
N TRP A 118 -8.49 2.63 -8.94
CA TRP A 118 -8.24 1.23 -9.25
C TRP A 118 -9.23 0.71 -10.29
N THR A 119 -8.73 0.02 -11.31
CA THR A 119 -9.56 -0.62 -12.33
C THR A 119 -9.45 -2.14 -12.27
N VAL A 120 -10.49 -2.85 -12.72
CA VAL A 120 -10.48 -4.33 -12.80
C VAL A 120 -9.28 -4.88 -13.58
N ARG A 121 -8.77 -4.12 -14.56
CA ARG A 121 -7.61 -4.50 -15.37
C ARG A 121 -6.28 -4.36 -14.63
N ASP A 122 -6.25 -3.54 -13.59
CA ASP A 122 -5.07 -3.36 -12.73
C ASP A 122 -4.82 -4.64 -11.92
N SER A 123 -5.88 -5.24 -11.38
CA SER A 123 -5.83 -6.55 -10.71
C SER A 123 -5.29 -7.66 -11.63
N LEU A 124 -5.76 -7.71 -12.88
CA LEU A 124 -5.24 -8.66 -13.88
C LEU A 124 -3.75 -8.42 -14.17
N ALA A 125 -3.33 -7.15 -14.25
CA ALA A 125 -1.96 -6.73 -14.53
C ALA A 125 -1.00 -7.04 -13.37
N VAL A 126 -1.43 -6.79 -12.12
CA VAL A 126 -0.67 -7.10 -10.89
C VAL A 126 -0.43 -8.61 -10.78
N PHE A 127 -1.42 -9.44 -11.10
CA PHE A 127 -1.19 -10.88 -11.12
C PHE A 127 -0.12 -11.27 -12.15
N LYS A 128 -0.14 -10.71 -13.37
CA LYS A 128 0.83 -11.05 -14.42
C LYS A 128 2.25 -10.56 -14.11
N ILE A 129 2.45 -9.35 -13.57
CA ILE A 129 3.81 -8.87 -13.23
C ILE A 129 4.46 -9.69 -12.12
N ARG A 130 3.66 -10.29 -11.22
CA ARG A 130 4.14 -11.17 -10.14
C ARG A 130 4.44 -12.62 -10.61
N HIS A 131 4.21 -12.94 -11.88
CA HIS A 131 4.39 -14.29 -12.43
C HIS A 131 5.15 -14.37 -13.76
N ILE A 132 5.23 -13.29 -14.55
CA ILE A 132 5.89 -13.29 -15.87
C ILE A 132 7.34 -13.75 -15.85
N LEU A 133 8.11 -13.40 -14.81
CA LEU A 133 9.51 -13.82 -14.69
C LEU A 133 9.64 -15.29 -14.24
N MET A 134 8.60 -15.92 -13.70
CA MET A 134 8.66 -17.32 -13.25
C MET A 134 8.69 -18.34 -14.41
N GLY A 135 8.71 -17.90 -15.67
CA GLY A 135 8.89 -18.77 -16.82
C GLY A 135 10.35 -18.90 -17.23
N VAL A 136 10.67 -19.90 -18.07
CA VAL A 136 12.07 -20.31 -18.31
C VAL A 136 12.74 -19.66 -19.53
N PHE A 137 12.16 -18.59 -20.10
CA PHE A 137 12.67 -17.99 -21.34
C PHE A 137 14.11 -17.46 -21.21
N GLU A 138 14.47 -16.93 -20.05
CA GLU A 138 15.79 -16.35 -19.80
C GLU A 138 16.89 -17.41 -19.69
N GLY A 139 16.55 -18.65 -19.30
CA GLY A 139 17.45 -19.80 -19.41
C GLY A 139 17.82 -20.14 -20.86
N LYS A 140 16.93 -19.87 -21.82
CA LYS A 140 17.17 -20.07 -23.27
C LYS A 140 18.13 -19.01 -23.81
N LEU A 141 18.04 -17.76 -23.32
CA LEU A 141 18.99 -16.70 -23.63
C LEU A 141 20.39 -16.98 -23.05
N TRP A 142 20.46 -17.49 -21.82
CA TRP A 142 21.72 -17.91 -21.22
C TRP A 142 22.36 -19.08 -21.98
N ARG A 143 21.59 -20.12 -22.33
CA ARG A 143 22.07 -21.23 -23.17
C ARG A 143 22.63 -20.78 -24.51
N ALA A 144 22.02 -19.76 -25.13
CA ALA A 144 22.56 -19.16 -26.36
C ALA A 144 23.93 -18.51 -26.18
N GLN A 145 24.19 -17.81 -25.05
CA GLN A 145 25.52 -17.26 -24.76
C GLN A 145 26.59 -18.36 -24.63
N LEU A 146 26.27 -19.46 -23.93
CA LEU A 146 27.18 -20.60 -23.80
C LEU A 146 27.56 -21.20 -25.16
N VAL A 147 26.58 -21.30 -26.07
CA VAL A 147 26.80 -21.80 -27.44
C VAL A 147 27.64 -20.83 -28.28
N ASN A 148 27.43 -19.52 -28.17
CA ASN A 148 28.21 -18.52 -28.91
C ASN A 148 29.68 -18.45 -28.43
N GLU A 149 29.92 -18.49 -27.11
CA GLU A 149 31.25 -18.35 -26.51
C GLU A 149 32.08 -19.66 -26.61
N PHE A 150 31.45 -20.84 -26.46
CA PHE A 150 32.16 -22.12 -26.35
C PHE A 150 31.87 -23.12 -27.49
N GLY A 151 30.84 -22.89 -28.30
CA GLY A 151 30.31 -23.86 -29.26
C GLY A 151 29.41 -24.93 -28.61
N ALA A 152 28.56 -25.54 -29.44
CA ALA A 152 27.54 -26.50 -28.98
C ALA A 152 28.10 -27.72 -28.22
N GLU A 153 29.25 -28.27 -28.66
CA GLU A 153 29.92 -29.40 -27.99
C GLU A 153 30.24 -29.07 -26.52
N ARG A 154 30.93 -27.95 -26.27
CA ARG A 154 31.35 -27.55 -24.92
C ARG A 154 30.19 -27.01 -24.07
N ALA A 155 29.18 -26.41 -24.70
CA ALA A 155 27.96 -26.02 -24.01
C ALA A 155 27.17 -27.25 -23.51
N ALA A 156 27.05 -28.31 -24.32
CA ALA A 156 26.37 -29.55 -23.93
C ALA A 156 27.03 -30.24 -22.73
N GLU A 157 28.38 -30.31 -22.70
CA GLU A 157 29.15 -30.92 -21.59
C GLU A 157 28.78 -30.35 -20.20
N ILE A 158 28.38 -29.08 -20.12
CA ILE A 158 28.06 -28.38 -18.86
C ILE A 158 26.55 -28.17 -18.64
N LEU A 159 25.68 -28.64 -19.55
CA LEU A 159 24.22 -28.50 -19.48
C LEU A 159 23.51 -29.83 -19.13
N SER A 160 24.08 -30.57 -18.18
CA SER A 160 23.71 -31.96 -17.87
C SER A 160 22.32 -32.19 -17.24
N GLY A 161 21.60 -31.12 -16.89
CA GLY A 161 20.22 -31.18 -16.39
C GLY A 161 20.02 -32.01 -15.10
N TYR A 162 18.84 -32.64 -14.97
CA TYR A 162 18.48 -33.38 -13.76
C TYR A 162 19.24 -34.69 -13.60
N GLN A 163 19.74 -34.95 -12.39
CA GLN A 163 20.68 -36.05 -12.14
C GLN A 163 19.97 -37.39 -11.91
N PRO A 164 20.45 -38.51 -12.49
CA PRO A 164 19.95 -39.85 -12.17
C PRO A 164 20.12 -40.18 -10.68
N GLY A 165 19.11 -40.84 -10.10
CA GLY A 165 19.03 -41.18 -8.68
C GLY A 165 18.32 -40.16 -7.80
N HIS A 166 17.99 -38.97 -8.31
CA HIS A 166 17.24 -37.93 -7.58
C HIS A 166 15.71 -38.17 -7.57
N LEU A 167 14.99 -37.74 -6.53
CA LEU A 167 13.53 -37.86 -6.41
C LEU A 167 12.72 -37.21 -7.56
N VAL A 168 11.74 -37.95 -8.08
CA VAL A 168 10.61 -37.36 -8.83
C VAL A 168 9.40 -37.10 -7.91
N ILE A 169 8.48 -36.23 -8.33
CA ILE A 169 7.19 -36.02 -7.64
C ILE A 169 6.23 -37.17 -7.96
N SER A 170 6.19 -37.61 -9.23
CA SER A 170 5.34 -38.71 -9.70
C SER A 170 6.17 -39.79 -10.44
N PRO A 171 6.13 -41.07 -9.98
CA PRO A 171 5.44 -41.56 -8.78
C PRO A 171 6.11 -41.09 -7.46
N PRO A 172 5.35 -40.88 -6.36
CA PRO A 172 5.93 -40.43 -5.08
C PRO A 172 6.97 -41.39 -4.51
N GLY A 173 8.15 -40.86 -4.16
CA GLY A 173 9.24 -41.60 -3.53
C GLY A 173 10.14 -42.38 -4.49
N GLU A 174 9.81 -42.42 -5.78
CA GLU A 174 10.67 -42.99 -6.81
C GLU A 174 11.81 -42.04 -7.22
N ASN A 175 12.88 -42.61 -7.76
CA ASN A 175 14.03 -41.87 -8.27
C ASN A 175 14.01 -41.79 -9.80
N TYR A 176 14.51 -40.69 -10.37
CA TYR A 176 14.73 -40.55 -11.80
C TYR A 176 15.83 -41.51 -12.28
N ASN A 177 15.51 -42.39 -13.23
CA ASN A 177 16.43 -43.41 -13.77
C ASN A 177 16.83 -43.16 -15.24
N GLY A 178 16.34 -42.07 -15.85
CA GLY A 178 16.63 -41.72 -17.24
C GLY A 178 18.05 -41.20 -17.47
N PRO A 179 18.40 -40.85 -18.72
CA PRO A 179 19.72 -40.34 -19.04
C PRO A 179 19.92 -38.94 -18.44
N VAL A 180 21.20 -38.60 -18.30
CA VAL A 180 21.68 -37.22 -18.15
C VAL A 180 21.24 -36.43 -19.40
N LEU A 181 20.93 -35.14 -19.25
CA LEU A 181 20.45 -34.33 -20.36
C LEU A 181 21.56 -34.15 -21.42
N ASP A 182 21.26 -34.52 -22.67
CA ASP A 182 22.10 -34.26 -23.84
C ASP A 182 21.39 -33.25 -24.74
N GLY A 183 22.07 -32.13 -25.01
CA GLY A 183 21.57 -31.06 -25.88
C GLY A 183 22.35 -30.92 -27.19
N LEU A 184 23.31 -31.80 -27.48
CA LEU A 184 24.29 -31.57 -28.54
C LEU A 184 23.65 -31.33 -29.92
N GLU A 185 22.62 -32.09 -30.26
CA GLU A 185 21.89 -31.93 -31.54
C GLU A 185 21.18 -30.58 -31.62
N GLU A 186 20.37 -30.23 -30.61
CA GLU A 186 19.59 -28.99 -30.58
C GLU A 186 20.48 -27.73 -30.49
N LEU A 187 21.53 -27.77 -29.66
CA LEU A 187 22.50 -26.68 -29.55
C LEU A 187 23.32 -26.52 -30.84
N SER A 188 23.60 -27.60 -31.57
CA SER A 188 24.29 -27.54 -32.86
C SER A 188 23.39 -27.00 -33.98
N ASN A 189 22.12 -27.39 -33.99
CA ASN A 189 21.12 -26.90 -34.94
C ASN A 189 20.82 -25.40 -34.73
N GLY A 190 20.87 -24.92 -33.48
CA GLY A 190 20.67 -23.52 -33.10
C GLY A 190 21.83 -22.56 -33.39
N LEU A 191 23.00 -23.03 -33.85
CA LEU A 191 24.18 -22.18 -34.12
C LEU A 191 23.99 -21.09 -35.20
N GLY A 192 22.86 -21.10 -35.93
CA GLY A 192 22.59 -20.16 -37.02
C GLY A 192 21.86 -18.86 -36.65
N THR A 193 21.42 -18.68 -35.40
CA THR A 193 20.32 -17.72 -35.09
C THR A 193 20.59 -16.65 -34.02
N ILE A 194 21.61 -16.77 -33.14
CA ILE A 194 21.48 -16.25 -31.76
C ILE A 194 22.70 -15.44 -31.23
N ASP A 195 23.50 -14.85 -32.12
CA ASP A 195 24.82 -14.24 -31.85
C ASP A 195 24.84 -12.95 -30.96
N TRP A 196 23.83 -12.67 -30.11
CA TRP A 196 23.62 -11.31 -29.56
C TRP A 196 22.76 -11.09 -28.26
N LEU A 197 22.45 -12.10 -27.40
CA LEU A 197 21.35 -12.00 -26.37
C LEU A 197 21.66 -12.40 -24.90
N LYS A 198 20.76 -12.03 -23.92
CA LYS A 198 20.93 -12.07 -22.43
C LYS A 198 19.60 -12.24 -21.55
N ASP A 199 19.51 -13.16 -20.52
CA ASP A 199 19.34 -12.94 -19.00
C ASP A 199 17.92 -12.69 -18.16
N ASP A 200 17.27 -13.20 -16.97
CA ASP A 200 17.18 -14.27 -15.78
C ASP A 200 15.86 -14.77 -14.97
N ASP A 201 15.88 -15.89 -14.12
CA ASP A 201 14.92 -16.27 -12.95
C ASP A 201 15.37 -17.33 -11.80
N SER A 202 14.46 -17.92 -10.92
CA SER A 202 14.57 -18.42 -9.47
C SER A 202 13.74 -19.73 -8.97
N GLY A 203 13.05 -19.83 -7.78
CA GLY A 203 12.40 -21.11 -7.19
C GLY A 203 11.66 -21.18 -5.75
N SER A 204 11.02 -22.31 -5.28
CA SER A 204 10.11 -22.48 -4.03
C SER A 204 9.80 -23.93 -3.40
N ASN A 205 8.99 -24.12 -2.31
CA ASN A 205 8.70 -25.40 -1.52
C ASN A 205 7.21 -25.73 -1.07
N ASN A 206 6.72 -27.00 -1.01
CA ASN A 206 5.47 -27.50 -0.31
C ASN A 206 5.34 -29.06 -0.14
N TRP A 207 4.34 -29.57 0.63
CA TRP A 207 3.97 -31.01 0.73
C TRP A 207 2.55 -31.29 1.31
N ALA A 208 2.11 -32.55 1.26
CA ALA A 208 0.85 -33.02 1.90
C ALA A 208 1.01 -34.40 2.58
N LEU A 209 0.31 -34.59 3.69
CA LEU A 209 0.34 -35.79 4.54
C LEU A 209 -1.09 -36.33 4.76
N SER A 210 -1.34 -37.60 4.42
CA SER A 210 -2.67 -38.22 4.55
C SER A 210 -3.05 -38.54 6.01
N GLY A 211 -4.35 -38.67 6.27
CA GLY A 211 -4.89 -39.06 7.57
C GLY A 211 -4.40 -40.42 8.11
N SER A 212 -3.80 -41.28 7.27
CA SER A 212 -3.16 -42.52 7.73
C SER A 212 -1.90 -42.31 8.57
N LYS A 213 -1.30 -41.12 8.49
CA LYS A 213 -0.03 -40.75 9.16
C LYS A 213 -0.18 -39.67 10.24
N THR A 214 -1.35 -39.07 10.43
CA THR A 214 -1.60 -37.96 11.38
C THR A 214 -2.24 -38.44 12.69
N ALA A 215 -2.17 -37.63 13.74
CA ALA A 215 -2.82 -37.93 15.03
C ALA A 215 -4.36 -37.86 14.96
N SER A 216 -4.89 -36.98 14.09
CA SER A 216 -6.32 -36.71 13.95
C SER A 216 -7.05 -37.71 13.05
N GLY A 217 -6.33 -38.49 12.24
CA GLY A 217 -6.93 -39.32 11.20
C GLY A 217 -7.35 -38.55 9.94
N LYS A 218 -6.94 -37.28 9.81
CA LYS A 218 -7.25 -36.37 8.70
C LYS A 218 -6.00 -35.72 8.10
N PRO A 219 -6.02 -35.29 6.83
CA PRO A 219 -4.88 -34.66 6.18
C PRO A 219 -4.29 -33.44 6.90
N LEU A 220 -2.97 -33.28 6.79
CA LEU A 220 -2.25 -32.03 7.04
C LEU A 220 -1.63 -31.55 5.71
N ILE A 221 -1.83 -30.28 5.37
CA ILE A 221 -1.26 -29.63 4.17
C ILE A 221 -0.31 -28.54 4.64
N ALA A 222 0.94 -28.51 4.15
CA ALA A 222 1.95 -27.58 4.64
C ALA A 222 2.91 -27.13 3.52
N GLY A 223 3.57 -26.00 3.73
CA GLY A 223 4.56 -25.50 2.77
C GLY A 223 5.01 -24.08 3.05
N ASP A 224 6.02 -23.68 2.28
CA ASP A 224 6.81 -22.48 2.49
C ASP A 224 7.26 -21.94 1.12
N PRO A 225 6.46 -21.08 0.45
CA PRO A 225 6.87 -20.47 -0.80
C PRO A 225 8.16 -19.66 -0.61
N HIS A 226 9.22 -20.04 -1.33
CA HIS A 226 10.43 -19.22 -1.43
C HIS A 226 10.29 -18.21 -2.57
N ARG A 227 10.76 -16.98 -2.35
CA ARG A 227 10.99 -15.90 -3.33
C ARG A 227 12.09 -14.96 -2.79
N GLY A 228 12.43 -13.92 -3.53
CA GLY A 228 13.08 -12.74 -2.94
C GLY A 228 12.17 -12.05 -1.92
N LEU A 229 12.75 -11.39 -0.92
CA LEU A 229 12.01 -10.72 0.15
C LEU A 229 11.53 -9.33 -0.31
N ASP A 230 10.37 -9.30 -0.98
CA ASP A 230 9.63 -8.06 -1.23
C ASP A 230 9.34 -7.32 0.09
N THR A 231 9.43 -5.99 0.04
CA THR A 231 9.11 -5.09 1.17
C THR A 231 8.14 -4.02 0.68
N PRO A 232 6.83 -4.06 1.04
CA PRO A 232 6.16 -5.04 1.89
C PRO A 232 6.10 -6.45 1.27
N ASN A 233 5.92 -7.48 2.12
CA ASN A 233 5.93 -8.89 1.70
C ASN A 233 4.91 -9.17 0.58
N VAL A 234 5.30 -9.98 -0.41
CA VAL A 234 4.49 -10.28 -1.61
C VAL A 234 3.11 -10.88 -1.30
N TYR A 235 3.00 -11.62 -0.20
CA TYR A 235 1.74 -12.20 0.28
C TYR A 235 1.13 -11.39 1.42
N TYR A 236 -0.20 -11.33 1.40
CA TYR A 236 -1.04 -10.67 2.39
C TYR A 236 -2.01 -11.68 3.01
N GLN A 237 -2.00 -11.75 4.34
CA GLN A 237 -2.87 -12.60 5.14
C GLN A 237 -4.25 -11.95 5.25
N ASN A 238 -5.31 -12.69 4.94
CA ASN A 238 -6.70 -12.27 5.18
C ASN A 238 -7.66 -13.47 5.22
N GLN A 239 -8.84 -13.25 5.81
CA GLN A 239 -10.01 -14.14 5.69
C GLN A 239 -11.15 -13.38 5.02
N VAL A 240 -11.93 -14.05 4.17
CA VAL A 240 -13.08 -13.49 3.46
C VAL A 240 -14.22 -14.50 3.46
N ALA A 241 -15.39 -14.09 3.98
CA ALA A 241 -16.54 -14.95 4.17
C ALA A 241 -17.87 -14.30 3.78
N CYS A 242 -18.78 -15.10 3.26
CA CYS A 242 -20.17 -14.79 2.94
C CYS A 242 -21.02 -16.07 3.11
N PRO A 243 -22.34 -16.07 2.82
CA PRO A 243 -23.16 -17.28 2.91
C PRO A 243 -22.73 -18.44 1.99
N ASP A 244 -21.97 -18.16 0.93
CA ASP A 244 -21.58 -19.14 -0.10
C ASP A 244 -20.20 -19.79 0.16
N PHE A 245 -19.28 -19.05 0.79
CA PHE A 245 -17.92 -19.51 1.13
C PHE A 245 -17.37 -18.80 2.37
N ASP A 246 -16.43 -19.43 3.06
CA ASP A 246 -15.60 -18.83 4.11
C ASP A 246 -14.17 -19.34 3.93
N VAL A 247 -13.24 -18.44 3.59
CA VAL A 247 -11.87 -18.78 3.16
C VAL A 247 -10.84 -17.91 3.87
N ILE A 248 -9.82 -18.53 4.45
CA ILE A 248 -8.64 -17.87 5.02
C ILE A 248 -7.38 -18.30 4.25
N GLY A 249 -6.46 -17.36 4.00
CA GLY A 249 -5.27 -17.67 3.22
C GLY A 249 -4.41 -16.47 2.82
N LEU A 250 -3.53 -16.72 1.86
CA LEU A 250 -2.57 -15.74 1.36
C LEU A 250 -3.02 -15.24 -0.01
N SER A 251 -3.47 -13.99 -0.05
CA SER A 251 -3.81 -13.27 -1.28
C SER A 251 -2.62 -12.44 -1.78
N PHE A 252 -2.65 -12.03 -3.06
CA PHE A 252 -1.73 -11.03 -3.61
C PHE A 252 -2.40 -9.66 -3.49
N PRO A 253 -1.74 -8.65 -2.89
CA PRO A 253 -2.28 -7.28 -2.85
C PRO A 253 -2.69 -6.77 -4.22
N GLY A 254 -3.96 -6.41 -4.39
CA GLY A 254 -4.52 -5.97 -5.66
C GLY A 254 -5.26 -7.05 -6.45
N CYS A 255 -5.20 -8.32 -6.06
CA CYS A 255 -5.91 -9.43 -6.71
C CYS A 255 -6.98 -10.03 -5.77
N PRO A 256 -8.25 -10.18 -6.22
CA PRO A 256 -9.29 -10.84 -5.42
C PRO A 256 -9.06 -12.36 -5.29
N GLY A 257 -9.60 -12.94 -4.22
CA GLY A 257 -9.53 -14.39 -3.95
C GLY A 257 -8.17 -14.86 -3.41
N PHE A 258 -7.91 -16.16 -3.52
CA PHE A 258 -6.80 -16.87 -2.87
C PHE A 258 -6.09 -17.85 -3.84
N PRO A 259 -5.41 -17.34 -4.88
CA PRO A 259 -4.92 -18.14 -6.02
C PRO A 259 -3.94 -19.26 -5.65
N HIS A 260 -3.19 -19.10 -4.56
CA HIS A 260 -2.01 -19.92 -4.25
C HIS A 260 -2.12 -20.72 -2.95
N PHE A 261 -2.55 -20.12 -1.84
CA PHE A 261 -2.56 -20.76 -0.52
C PHE A 261 -3.80 -20.35 0.28
N GLY A 262 -4.45 -21.32 0.90
CA GLY A 262 -5.54 -21.09 1.83
C GLY A 262 -6.32 -22.37 2.11
N HIS A 263 -7.40 -22.23 2.87
CA HIS A 263 -8.43 -23.25 2.99
C HIS A 263 -9.81 -22.62 3.13
N ASN A 264 -10.83 -23.38 2.74
CA ASN A 264 -12.22 -23.09 3.08
C ASN A 264 -12.69 -24.07 4.18
N ALA A 265 -14.00 -24.18 4.41
CA ALA A 265 -14.57 -25.10 5.41
C ALA A 265 -14.35 -26.61 5.09
N ALA A 266 -13.97 -26.97 3.87
CA ALA A 266 -13.96 -28.34 3.35
C ALA A 266 -12.64 -28.78 2.68
N VAL A 267 -11.88 -27.87 2.07
CA VAL A 267 -10.63 -28.14 1.34
C VAL A 267 -9.54 -27.13 1.68
N ALA A 268 -8.28 -27.58 1.69
CA ALA A 268 -7.08 -26.78 1.85
C ALA A 268 -6.13 -26.96 0.65
N TRP A 269 -5.42 -25.91 0.25
CA TRP A 269 -4.54 -25.92 -0.92
C TRP A 269 -3.24 -25.12 -0.76
N CYS A 270 -2.24 -25.49 -1.56
CA CYS A 270 -0.96 -24.81 -1.70
C CYS A 270 -0.28 -25.04 -3.07
N VAL A 271 0.75 -24.26 -3.40
CA VAL A 271 1.55 -24.39 -4.64
C VAL A 271 3.07 -24.36 -4.44
N THR A 272 3.81 -25.01 -5.35
CA THR A 272 5.18 -24.58 -5.71
C THR A 272 5.32 -24.27 -7.19
N HIS A 273 6.37 -23.52 -7.53
CA HIS A 273 6.76 -23.38 -8.92
C HIS A 273 7.13 -24.73 -9.54
N ALA A 274 6.59 -25.01 -10.73
CA ALA A 274 6.82 -26.24 -11.50
C ALA A 274 8.17 -26.28 -12.24
N GLY A 275 8.78 -25.12 -12.56
CA GLY A 275 9.89 -25.03 -13.52
C GLY A 275 9.46 -25.25 -14.97
N ALA A 276 8.15 -25.34 -15.24
CA ALA A 276 7.61 -25.72 -16.54
C ALA A 276 7.90 -24.68 -17.63
N ASP A 277 7.93 -25.15 -18.88
CA ASP A 277 8.28 -24.33 -20.03
C ASP A 277 7.04 -23.88 -20.81
N TYR A 278 6.46 -22.76 -20.35
CA TYR A 278 5.28 -22.10 -20.92
C TYR A 278 5.59 -20.77 -21.64
N GLN A 279 6.87 -20.55 -22.00
CA GLN A 279 7.35 -19.31 -22.62
C GLN A 279 8.44 -19.57 -23.67
N ASP A 280 8.28 -19.03 -24.87
CA ASP A 280 9.17 -19.24 -26.00
C ASP A 280 9.73 -17.94 -26.59
N LEU A 281 10.84 -18.10 -27.31
CA LEU A 281 11.56 -17.03 -28.00
C LEU A 281 11.74 -17.40 -29.47
N TYR A 282 11.27 -16.54 -30.36
CA TYR A 282 11.31 -16.75 -31.80
C TYR A 282 12.23 -15.71 -32.44
N VAL A 283 13.19 -16.18 -33.23
CA VAL A 283 14.13 -15.37 -33.99
C VAL A 283 13.49 -15.01 -35.33
N GLU A 284 13.13 -13.75 -35.49
CA GLU A 284 12.42 -13.24 -36.66
C GLU A 284 13.41 -12.65 -37.69
N ASN A 285 13.12 -12.83 -38.98
CA ASN A 285 13.74 -12.05 -40.05
C ASN A 285 12.91 -10.78 -40.24
N MET A 286 13.52 -9.61 -40.09
CA MET A 286 12.85 -8.31 -40.14
C MET A 286 13.34 -7.45 -41.31
N ARG A 287 12.49 -6.60 -41.88
CA ARG A 287 12.90 -5.56 -42.85
C ARG A 287 12.00 -4.31 -42.81
N PRO A 288 12.52 -3.12 -43.09
CA PRO A 288 11.69 -1.94 -43.34
C PRO A 288 10.84 -2.10 -44.61
N SER A 289 9.61 -1.59 -44.59
CA SER A 289 8.71 -1.54 -45.74
C SER A 289 7.96 -0.20 -45.79
N GLY A 290 8.47 0.73 -46.61
CA GLY A 290 8.03 2.13 -46.57
C GLY A 290 8.34 2.76 -45.22
N ASP A 291 7.32 3.33 -44.58
CA ASP A 291 7.38 3.86 -43.22
C ASP A 291 7.06 2.79 -42.14
N GLY A 292 6.82 1.54 -42.54
CA GLY A 292 6.48 0.40 -41.68
C GLY A 292 7.56 -0.67 -41.58
N LEU A 293 7.23 -1.79 -40.93
CA LEU A 293 8.13 -2.91 -40.65
C LEU A 293 7.44 -4.24 -41.02
N GLU A 294 8.16 -5.11 -41.74
CA GLU A 294 7.70 -6.44 -42.10
C GLU A 294 8.57 -7.53 -41.45
N TYR A 295 7.98 -8.70 -41.19
CA TYR A 295 8.66 -9.93 -40.79
C TYR A 295 8.41 -11.07 -41.78
N GLU A 296 9.34 -12.02 -41.90
CA GLU A 296 9.17 -13.21 -42.74
C GLU A 296 8.47 -14.35 -41.99
N PHE A 297 7.49 -14.98 -42.63
CA PHE A 297 6.82 -16.18 -42.13
C PHE A 297 6.40 -17.10 -43.28
N LYS A 298 6.89 -18.35 -43.27
CA LYS A 298 6.64 -19.40 -44.28
C LYS A 298 6.94 -18.94 -45.72
N GLY A 299 7.96 -18.09 -45.88
CA GLY A 299 8.41 -17.51 -47.15
C GLY A 299 7.58 -16.31 -47.64
N GLU A 300 6.55 -15.90 -46.90
CA GLU A 300 5.82 -14.65 -47.11
C GLU A 300 6.41 -13.55 -46.20
N TRP A 301 6.39 -12.30 -46.66
CA TRP A 301 6.66 -11.15 -45.80
C TRP A 301 5.34 -10.51 -45.38
N ARG A 302 5.21 -10.18 -44.09
CA ARG A 302 3.96 -9.76 -43.45
C ARG A 302 4.20 -8.53 -42.60
N ASP A 303 3.25 -7.60 -42.60
CA ASP A 303 3.31 -6.39 -41.76
C ASP A 303 3.36 -6.78 -40.27
N ALA A 304 4.34 -6.23 -39.54
CA ALA A 304 4.33 -6.24 -38.08
C ALA A 304 3.43 -5.10 -37.57
N GLU A 305 2.71 -5.33 -36.48
CA GLU A 305 2.12 -4.21 -35.74
C GLU A 305 3.27 -3.44 -35.07
N VAL A 306 3.33 -2.12 -35.22
CA VAL A 306 4.29 -1.27 -34.49
C VAL A 306 3.52 -0.38 -33.53
N ARG A 307 3.73 -0.57 -32.23
CA ARG A 307 3.13 0.28 -31.19
C ARG A 307 4.13 1.34 -30.74
N HIS A 308 3.86 2.58 -31.10
CA HIS A 308 4.55 3.74 -30.56
C HIS A 308 4.04 4.01 -29.13
N GLU A 309 4.90 3.86 -28.13
CA GLU A 309 4.55 4.08 -26.71
C GLU A 309 5.47 5.10 -26.03
N THR A 310 4.85 6.09 -25.40
CA THR A 310 5.54 7.10 -24.58
C THR A 310 5.72 6.62 -23.14
N ILE A 311 6.96 6.61 -22.65
CA ILE A 311 7.32 6.43 -21.24
C ILE A 311 7.56 7.81 -20.63
N LYS A 312 6.88 8.12 -19.52
CA LYS A 312 7.04 9.39 -18.79
C LYS A 312 8.07 9.23 -17.67
N VAL A 313 8.94 10.22 -17.50
CA VAL A 313 10.04 10.17 -16.52
C VAL A 313 9.87 11.28 -15.48
N ARG A 314 9.97 10.96 -14.19
CA ARG A 314 9.89 11.95 -13.10
C ARG A 314 11.00 12.98 -13.26
N SER A 315 10.62 14.26 -13.37
CA SER A 315 11.53 15.41 -13.54
C SER A 315 12.43 15.37 -14.79
N GLY A 316 12.12 14.53 -15.79
CA GLY A 316 12.88 14.38 -17.04
C GLY A 316 12.03 14.54 -18.29
N GLU A 317 12.65 14.40 -19.46
CA GLU A 317 11.91 14.29 -20.73
C GLU A 317 11.26 12.91 -20.88
N SER A 318 10.19 12.81 -21.68
CA SER A 318 9.55 11.53 -21.97
C SER A 318 10.32 10.77 -23.04
N VAL A 319 10.37 9.44 -22.92
CA VAL A 319 11.08 8.54 -23.84
C VAL A 319 10.06 7.85 -24.73
N GLU A 320 10.08 8.15 -26.03
CA GLU A 320 9.33 7.38 -27.01
C GLU A 320 10.03 6.05 -27.30
N ILE A 321 9.27 4.97 -27.43
CA ILE A 321 9.75 3.67 -27.92
C ILE A 321 8.79 3.06 -28.93
N ASP A 322 9.34 2.27 -29.85
CA ASP A 322 8.58 1.38 -30.70
C ASP A 322 8.59 -0.03 -30.08
N VAL A 323 7.41 -0.66 -30.04
CA VAL A 323 7.22 -2.07 -29.69
C VAL A 323 6.61 -2.80 -30.89
N PRO A 324 7.45 -3.43 -31.74
CA PRO A 324 6.95 -4.30 -32.81
C PRO A 324 6.27 -5.56 -32.27
N VAL A 325 5.31 -6.09 -33.02
CA VAL A 325 4.55 -7.31 -32.72
C VAL A 325 4.45 -8.17 -33.98
N THR A 326 4.88 -9.43 -33.90
CA THR A 326 4.79 -10.41 -34.98
C THR A 326 3.68 -11.43 -34.69
N HIS A 327 3.55 -12.48 -35.51
CA HIS A 327 2.63 -13.58 -35.23
C HIS A 327 2.91 -14.29 -33.89
N HIS A 328 4.19 -14.39 -33.51
CA HIS A 328 4.62 -15.10 -32.31
C HIS A 328 4.47 -14.28 -31.04
N GLY A 329 4.42 -12.94 -31.14
CA GLY A 329 4.24 -12.06 -29.99
C GLY A 329 5.02 -10.73 -30.12
N PRO A 330 5.13 -9.96 -29.02
CA PRO A 330 5.92 -8.75 -29.00
C PRO A 330 7.42 -9.01 -29.16
N VAL A 331 8.09 -8.09 -29.83
CA VAL A 331 9.55 -8.05 -29.93
C VAL A 331 10.16 -7.49 -28.64
N ILE A 332 10.90 -8.33 -27.92
CA ILE A 332 11.59 -7.94 -26.67
C ILE A 332 13.01 -7.42 -26.90
N SER A 333 13.65 -7.79 -28.01
CA SER A 333 15.01 -7.35 -28.37
C SER A 333 15.24 -7.39 -29.90
N GLN A 334 16.18 -6.60 -30.42
CA GLN A 334 16.51 -6.50 -31.86
C GLN A 334 18.02 -6.38 -32.11
N SER A 335 18.48 -6.82 -33.28
CA SER A 335 19.86 -6.63 -33.73
C SER A 335 20.16 -5.15 -34.04
N ALA A 336 21.44 -4.76 -33.96
CA ALA A 336 21.87 -3.37 -34.16
C ALA A 336 21.65 -2.81 -35.59
N ASP A 337 21.41 -3.69 -36.57
CA ASP A 337 21.04 -3.34 -37.96
C ASP A 337 19.53 -3.45 -38.23
N GLY A 338 18.74 -3.90 -37.24
CA GLY A 338 17.29 -4.09 -37.34
C GLY A 338 16.84 -5.26 -38.23
N THR A 339 17.74 -6.13 -38.71
CA THR A 339 17.37 -7.25 -39.61
C THR A 339 16.93 -8.52 -38.88
N LYS A 340 17.18 -8.60 -37.56
CA LYS A 340 16.75 -9.69 -36.67
C LYS A 340 16.04 -9.15 -35.44
N ALA A 341 15.08 -9.93 -34.93
CA ALA A 341 14.38 -9.64 -33.69
C ALA A 341 14.14 -10.91 -32.88
N ILE A 342 13.91 -10.76 -31.57
CA ILE A 342 13.35 -11.81 -30.70
C ILE A 342 11.92 -11.45 -30.34
N ALA A 343 10.97 -12.22 -30.86
CA ALA A 343 9.58 -12.21 -30.40
C ALA A 343 9.41 -13.14 -29.19
N PHE A 344 8.65 -12.71 -28.18
CA PHE A 344 8.37 -13.45 -26.96
C PHE A 344 6.93 -13.97 -26.96
N ARG A 345 6.76 -15.29 -26.86
CA ARG A 345 5.45 -15.96 -26.83
C ARG A 345 5.20 -16.56 -25.45
N TYR A 346 4.14 -16.12 -24.79
CA TYR A 346 3.84 -16.48 -23.40
C TYR A 346 2.35 -16.81 -23.30
N THR A 347 2.00 -17.94 -22.65
CA THR A 347 0.63 -18.43 -22.52
C THR A 347 -0.32 -17.38 -21.93
N ALA A 348 0.13 -16.59 -20.95
CA ALA A 348 -0.67 -15.54 -20.34
C ALA A 348 -0.86 -14.28 -21.21
N THR A 349 -0.18 -14.12 -22.36
CA THR A 349 -0.31 -12.91 -23.21
C THR A 349 -0.56 -13.19 -24.70
N THR A 350 -0.37 -14.43 -25.18
CA THR A 350 -0.62 -14.82 -26.58
C THR A 350 -2.12 -14.88 -26.95
N GLY A 351 -3.01 -14.75 -25.98
CA GLY A 351 -4.46 -14.75 -26.13
C GLY A 351 -5.15 -14.39 -24.81
N PRO A 352 -6.50 -14.35 -24.76
CA PRO A 352 -7.24 -14.07 -23.52
C PRO A 352 -6.97 -15.12 -22.45
N ASN A 353 -6.49 -14.70 -21.28
CA ASN A 353 -6.22 -15.56 -20.14
C ASN A 353 -7.50 -15.77 -19.30
N LEU A 354 -8.03 -17.00 -19.29
CA LEU A 354 -9.19 -17.41 -18.48
C LEU A 354 -8.82 -17.96 -17.09
N GLY A 355 -7.53 -17.99 -16.73
CA GLY A 355 -7.02 -18.50 -15.45
C GLY A 355 -7.48 -17.72 -14.22
N TYR A 356 -8.21 -16.61 -14.39
CA TYR A 356 -8.88 -15.88 -13.32
C TYR A 356 -10.26 -16.47 -12.98
N GLU A 357 -10.89 -17.27 -13.85
CA GLU A 357 -12.19 -17.88 -13.58
C GLU A 357 -12.16 -18.94 -12.45
N PRO A 358 -11.18 -19.85 -12.40
CA PRO A 358 -11.03 -20.82 -11.30
C PRO A 358 -10.97 -20.20 -9.90
N LEU A 359 -10.62 -18.91 -9.77
CA LEU A 359 -10.45 -18.25 -8.48
C LEU A 359 -11.73 -18.20 -7.65
N LEU A 360 -12.91 -18.28 -8.27
CA LEU A 360 -14.19 -18.37 -7.56
C LEU A 360 -14.54 -19.83 -7.23
N ASP A 361 -14.37 -20.74 -8.19
CA ASP A 361 -14.63 -22.18 -8.03
C ASP A 361 -13.79 -22.79 -6.89
N MET A 362 -12.52 -22.37 -6.75
CA MET A 362 -11.64 -22.74 -5.63
C MET A 362 -12.25 -22.44 -4.25
N LEU A 363 -12.98 -21.31 -4.10
CA LEU A 363 -13.58 -20.93 -2.83
C LEU A 363 -14.82 -21.77 -2.51
N LEU A 364 -15.51 -22.25 -3.55
CA LEU A 364 -16.79 -22.98 -3.49
C LEU A 364 -16.64 -24.51 -3.43
N ALA A 365 -15.44 -25.05 -3.69
CA ALA A 365 -15.15 -26.47 -3.74
C ALA A 365 -15.31 -27.19 -2.39
N LYS A 366 -15.91 -28.39 -2.39
CA LYS A 366 -16.33 -29.13 -1.18
C LYS A 366 -15.61 -30.47 -0.95
N ASN A 367 -14.64 -30.80 -1.82
CA ASN A 367 -13.86 -32.04 -1.78
C ASN A 367 -12.67 -31.95 -2.75
N ALA A 368 -11.76 -32.93 -2.64
CA ALA A 368 -10.59 -33.04 -3.50
C ALA A 368 -10.91 -33.06 -5.01
N ASP A 369 -12.00 -33.71 -5.44
CA ASP A 369 -12.37 -33.82 -6.86
C ASP A 369 -12.83 -32.46 -7.43
N GLU A 370 -13.62 -31.70 -6.67
CA GLU A 370 -14.10 -30.36 -7.06
C GLU A 370 -12.95 -29.33 -7.17
N ILE A 371 -11.97 -29.37 -6.26
CA ILE A 371 -10.84 -28.43 -6.31
C ILE A 371 -9.81 -28.81 -7.39
N ASP A 372 -9.66 -30.08 -7.73
CA ASP A 372 -8.91 -30.52 -8.92
C ASP A 372 -9.58 -29.99 -10.21
N GLU A 373 -10.86 -30.32 -10.42
CA GLU A 373 -11.64 -29.94 -11.61
C GLU A 373 -11.71 -28.41 -11.81
N SER A 374 -11.73 -27.61 -10.73
CA SER A 374 -11.68 -26.15 -10.82
C SER A 374 -10.47 -25.63 -11.62
N MET A 375 -9.36 -26.37 -11.65
CA MET A 375 -8.13 -25.97 -12.35
C MET A 375 -8.22 -26.12 -13.88
N ARG A 376 -9.34 -26.60 -14.45
CA ARG A 376 -9.51 -26.84 -15.89
C ARG A 376 -9.26 -25.61 -16.78
N GLN A 377 -9.55 -24.40 -16.29
CA GLN A 377 -9.28 -23.14 -17.02
C GLN A 377 -7.97 -22.44 -16.58
N TRP A 378 -7.18 -23.04 -15.69
CA TRP A 378 -5.95 -22.43 -15.18
C TRP A 378 -4.86 -22.34 -16.26
N VAL A 379 -4.44 -21.12 -16.60
CA VAL A 379 -3.42 -20.87 -17.63
C VAL A 379 -2.03 -20.72 -17.03
N ASP A 380 -1.89 -19.87 -16.02
CA ASP A 380 -0.62 -19.30 -15.56
C ASP A 380 -0.75 -18.83 -14.09
N PRO A 381 0.30 -18.92 -13.24
CA PRO A 381 1.57 -19.63 -13.47
C PRO A 381 1.40 -21.16 -13.50
N CYS A 382 2.33 -21.85 -14.17
CA CYS A 382 2.41 -23.30 -14.09
C CYS A 382 2.96 -23.73 -12.71
N ASN A 383 2.20 -24.54 -11.98
CA ASN A 383 2.48 -24.85 -10.57
C ASN A 383 2.26 -26.33 -10.24
N ASN A 384 3.03 -26.81 -9.28
CA ASN A 384 2.72 -27.99 -8.49
C ASN A 384 1.61 -27.63 -7.49
N PHE A 385 0.35 -27.85 -7.87
CA PHE A 385 -0.81 -27.63 -7.01
C PHE A 385 -1.01 -28.85 -6.10
N VAL A 386 -1.21 -28.60 -4.81
CA VAL A 386 -1.34 -29.61 -3.76
C VAL A 386 -2.56 -29.26 -2.92
N PHE A 387 -3.39 -30.25 -2.64
CA PHE A 387 -4.65 -30.07 -1.92
C PHE A 387 -5.02 -31.27 -1.06
N GLY A 388 -5.94 -31.06 -0.12
CA GLY A 388 -6.56 -32.12 0.67
C GLY A 388 -7.89 -31.67 1.28
N ASP A 389 -8.69 -32.63 1.74
CA ASP A 389 -10.07 -32.36 2.19
C ASP A 389 -10.41 -32.93 3.58
N THR A 390 -11.47 -32.39 4.17
CA THR A 390 -12.02 -32.83 5.46
C THR A 390 -12.66 -34.23 5.40
N GLN A 391 -12.79 -34.84 4.21
CA GLN A 391 -13.29 -36.21 4.06
C GLN A 391 -12.16 -37.21 4.36
N GLY A 392 -10.95 -36.92 3.89
CA GLY A 392 -9.72 -37.64 4.20
C GLY A 392 -8.70 -37.68 3.05
N ASN A 393 -9.01 -37.06 1.91
CA ASN A 393 -8.25 -37.18 0.67
C ASN A 393 -7.05 -36.23 0.62
N ILE A 394 -6.01 -36.62 -0.12
CA ILE A 394 -4.93 -35.73 -0.59
C ILE A 394 -4.74 -35.88 -2.10
N GLY A 395 -4.45 -34.77 -2.78
CA GLY A 395 -4.26 -34.72 -4.23
C GLY A 395 -3.17 -33.75 -4.67
N TYR A 396 -2.55 -34.07 -5.79
CA TYR A 396 -1.55 -33.27 -6.49
C TYR A 396 -1.93 -33.16 -7.96
N LEU A 397 -1.75 -31.97 -8.52
CA LEU A 397 -1.91 -31.68 -9.95
C LEU A 397 -0.80 -30.71 -10.41
N ASN A 398 -0.14 -31.02 -11.51
CA ASN A 398 0.69 -30.02 -12.21
C ASN A 398 -0.23 -29.11 -13.05
N ARG A 399 -0.70 -28.00 -12.47
CA ARG A 399 -1.66 -27.08 -13.12
C ARG A 399 -0.95 -26.06 -14.00
N GLY A 400 -1.67 -25.57 -15.01
CA GLY A 400 -1.21 -24.54 -15.96
C GLY A 400 -1.04 -25.07 -17.38
N GLN A 401 -1.00 -24.15 -18.34
CA GLN A 401 -0.86 -24.50 -19.75
C GLN A 401 0.61 -24.58 -20.15
N VAL A 402 1.06 -25.79 -20.47
CA VAL A 402 2.35 -26.04 -21.12
C VAL A 402 2.10 -26.31 -22.61
N PRO A 403 2.65 -25.51 -23.55
CA PRO A 403 2.36 -25.66 -24.97
C PRO A 403 3.10 -26.83 -25.62
N ILE A 404 2.38 -27.59 -26.45
CA ILE A 404 2.91 -28.73 -27.24
C ILE A 404 3.60 -28.17 -28.48
N ARG A 405 4.87 -28.53 -28.69
CA ARG A 405 5.77 -27.99 -29.72
C ARG A 405 7.05 -28.82 -29.85
N THR A 406 7.95 -28.45 -30.75
CA THR A 406 9.26 -29.12 -30.91
C THR A 406 10.15 -28.90 -29.69
N ILE A 407 11.00 -29.88 -29.35
CA ILE A 407 11.90 -29.77 -28.18
C ILE A 407 12.97 -28.66 -28.33
N ALA A 408 13.31 -28.28 -29.57
CA ALA A 408 14.18 -27.15 -29.88
C ALA A 408 13.73 -25.85 -29.17
N ASN A 409 12.42 -25.61 -29.08
CA ASN A 409 11.82 -24.46 -28.40
C ASN A 409 12.28 -24.33 -26.93
N ALA A 410 12.62 -25.44 -26.27
CA ALA A 410 13.03 -25.45 -24.86
C ALA A 410 14.51 -25.09 -24.65
N TRP A 411 15.34 -25.39 -25.64
CA TRP A 411 16.78 -25.21 -25.57
C TRP A 411 17.20 -23.77 -25.81
N LEU A 412 16.71 -23.18 -26.91
CA LEU A 412 17.23 -21.95 -27.50
C LEU A 412 16.11 -21.12 -28.18
N PRO A 413 16.34 -19.83 -28.44
CA PRO A 413 15.54 -19.08 -29.41
C PRO A 413 15.51 -19.74 -30.81
N VAL A 414 14.30 -20.06 -31.29
CA VAL A 414 14.06 -20.86 -32.50
C VAL A 414 13.71 -20.00 -33.73
N PRO A 415 13.97 -20.43 -34.98
CA PRO A 415 13.53 -19.73 -36.19
C PRO A 415 12.02 -19.45 -36.25
N GLY A 416 11.62 -18.17 -36.26
CA GLY A 416 10.21 -17.80 -36.46
C GLY A 416 9.74 -17.96 -37.90
N TRP A 417 10.62 -17.69 -38.87
CA TRP A 417 10.24 -17.62 -40.29
C TRP A 417 9.91 -18.98 -40.95
N THR A 418 10.32 -20.11 -40.36
CA THR A 418 9.95 -21.44 -40.89
C THR A 418 8.56 -21.87 -40.44
N GLY A 419 8.15 -21.46 -39.23
CA GLY A 419 6.96 -21.93 -38.54
C GLY A 419 6.86 -23.46 -38.45
N GLU A 420 8.00 -24.12 -38.29
CA GLU A 420 8.15 -25.53 -37.87
C GLU A 420 8.09 -25.67 -36.34
N HIS A 421 8.36 -24.58 -35.61
CA HIS A 421 8.42 -24.50 -34.15
C HIS A 421 7.13 -23.96 -33.50
N GLU A 422 6.01 -24.05 -34.20
CA GLU A 422 4.71 -23.55 -33.75
C GLU A 422 4.17 -24.28 -32.51
N TRP A 423 3.23 -23.64 -31.82
CA TRP A 423 2.45 -24.27 -30.76
C TRP A 423 1.28 -25.04 -31.38
N GLU A 424 1.29 -26.37 -31.26
CA GLU A 424 0.21 -27.24 -31.76
C GLU A 424 -0.98 -27.37 -30.78
N GLY A 425 -0.89 -26.66 -29.65
CA GLY A 425 -1.87 -26.66 -28.56
C GLY A 425 -1.17 -26.56 -27.21
N SER A 426 -1.87 -27.00 -26.16
CA SER A 426 -1.31 -27.20 -24.80
C SER A 426 -1.59 -28.62 -24.33
N ILE A 427 -0.84 -29.12 -23.35
CA ILE A 427 -1.11 -30.43 -22.72
C ILE A 427 -2.58 -30.45 -22.26
N PRO A 428 -3.40 -31.44 -22.66
CA PRO A 428 -4.79 -31.54 -22.22
C PRO A 428 -4.91 -31.69 -20.70
N PHE A 429 -5.94 -31.10 -20.10
CA PHE A 429 -6.15 -31.13 -18.64
C PHE A 429 -6.21 -32.55 -18.04
N GLU A 430 -6.77 -33.51 -18.79
CA GLU A 430 -6.84 -34.92 -18.38
C GLU A 430 -5.44 -35.58 -18.34
N ASP A 431 -4.52 -35.12 -19.20
CA ASP A 431 -3.18 -35.66 -19.38
C ASP A 431 -2.14 -35.02 -18.44
N LEU A 432 -2.47 -33.92 -17.75
CA LEU A 432 -1.59 -33.26 -16.78
C LEU A 432 -1.21 -34.22 -15.64
N THR A 433 0.06 -34.17 -15.22
CA THR A 433 0.56 -35.05 -14.14
C THR A 433 -0.25 -34.85 -12.85
N ARG A 434 -0.96 -35.90 -12.42
CA ARG A 434 -1.84 -35.91 -11.25
C ARG A 434 -1.59 -37.13 -10.36
N ILE A 435 -1.81 -36.99 -9.05
CA ILE A 435 -1.72 -38.06 -8.05
C ILE A 435 -2.86 -37.87 -7.05
N SER A 436 -3.58 -38.94 -6.70
CA SER A 436 -4.62 -38.92 -5.66
C SER A 436 -4.39 -40.07 -4.68
N ASN A 437 -4.39 -39.78 -3.37
CA ASN A 437 -4.32 -40.78 -2.29
C ASN A 437 -3.26 -41.91 -2.49
N PRO A 438 -1.96 -41.60 -2.64
CA PRO A 438 -0.93 -42.60 -2.93
C PRO A 438 -0.69 -43.56 -1.75
N ASP A 439 -0.25 -44.79 -2.03
CA ASP A 439 0.06 -45.84 -1.03
C ASP A 439 1.15 -45.43 -0.02
N SER A 440 2.01 -44.47 -0.36
CA SER A 440 2.98 -43.83 0.56
C SER A 440 2.32 -43.08 1.71
N GLY A 441 1.07 -42.62 1.51
CA GLY A 441 0.34 -41.73 2.40
C GLY A 441 0.82 -40.27 2.40
N PHE A 442 1.72 -39.86 1.48
CA PHE A 442 2.21 -38.49 1.31
C PHE A 442 2.88 -38.26 -0.05
N PHE A 443 3.05 -36.99 -0.43
CA PHE A 443 3.94 -36.56 -1.53
C PHE A 443 4.58 -35.20 -1.20
N VAL A 444 5.68 -34.86 -1.88
CA VAL A 444 6.54 -33.70 -1.58
C VAL A 444 6.89 -32.97 -2.88
N THR A 445 6.90 -31.64 -2.87
CA THR A 445 7.36 -30.84 -4.02
C THR A 445 8.31 -29.72 -3.59
N ALA A 446 9.50 -29.67 -4.19
CA ALA A 446 10.53 -28.66 -3.91
C ALA A 446 11.12 -28.07 -5.20
N ASN A 447 10.28 -27.93 -6.24
CA ASN A 447 10.68 -27.76 -7.66
C ASN A 447 11.58 -28.89 -8.19
N ASN A 448 11.63 -30.05 -7.52
CA ASN A 448 12.23 -31.26 -8.05
C ASN A 448 11.41 -31.79 -9.25
N ARG A 449 12.00 -32.73 -10.01
CA ARG A 449 11.43 -33.18 -11.29
C ARG A 449 10.02 -33.75 -11.13
N ILE A 450 9.09 -33.25 -11.95
CA ILE A 450 7.65 -33.60 -11.85
C ILE A 450 7.38 -35.07 -12.16
N ALA A 451 7.84 -35.55 -13.31
CA ALA A 451 7.54 -36.90 -13.80
C ALA A 451 8.79 -37.67 -14.25
N GLY A 452 8.70 -39.00 -14.18
CA GLY A 452 9.61 -39.95 -14.83
C GLY A 452 9.56 -39.91 -16.37
N GLU A 453 10.24 -40.87 -17.01
CA GLU A 453 10.36 -40.91 -18.48
C GLU A 453 9.10 -41.38 -19.20
N ASP A 454 8.23 -42.16 -18.55
CA ASP A 454 7.01 -42.70 -19.15
C ASP A 454 5.92 -41.64 -19.42
N TYR A 455 6.14 -40.38 -18.98
CA TYR A 455 5.20 -39.28 -19.22
C TYR A 455 5.37 -38.71 -20.63
N PRO A 456 4.32 -38.71 -21.49
CA PRO A 456 4.48 -38.52 -22.93
C PRO A 456 4.68 -37.07 -23.39
N TYR A 457 4.62 -36.08 -22.49
CA TYR A 457 4.75 -34.67 -22.83
C TYR A 457 5.98 -34.02 -22.19
N PHE A 458 6.64 -33.12 -22.91
CA PHE A 458 7.71 -32.32 -22.35
C PHE A 458 7.16 -31.29 -21.33
N ILE A 459 7.82 -31.14 -20.18
CA ILE A 459 7.49 -30.12 -19.17
C ILE A 459 8.61 -29.08 -19.03
N ALA A 460 9.85 -29.51 -18.74
CA ALA A 460 10.98 -28.61 -18.47
C ALA A 460 12.34 -29.30 -18.66
N LEU A 461 13.39 -28.49 -18.87
CA LEU A 461 14.79 -28.92 -18.77
C LEU A 461 15.35 -28.74 -17.35
N ASP A 462 14.96 -27.65 -16.68
CA ASP A 462 15.58 -27.15 -15.45
C ASP A 462 14.69 -27.36 -14.22
N PHE A 463 15.19 -28.13 -13.26
CA PHE A 463 14.55 -28.39 -11.96
C PHE A 463 15.48 -27.98 -10.81
N ALA A 464 14.94 -27.85 -9.59
CA ALA A 464 15.76 -27.72 -8.38
C ALA A 464 16.30 -29.09 -7.92
N PRO A 465 17.52 -29.17 -7.37
CA PRO A 465 18.11 -30.43 -6.90
C PRO A 465 17.28 -31.06 -5.78
N GLU A 466 17.40 -32.38 -5.59
CA GLU A 466 16.52 -33.10 -4.66
C GLU A 466 16.69 -32.73 -3.19
N TYR A 467 17.74 -32.01 -2.79
CA TYR A 467 18.18 -31.94 -1.39
C TYR A 467 17.07 -31.51 -0.42
N ARG A 468 16.29 -30.47 -0.78
CA ARG A 468 15.09 -30.04 -0.03
C ARG A 468 14.02 -31.13 0.01
N ALA A 469 13.64 -31.67 -1.15
CA ALA A 469 12.64 -32.74 -1.26
C ALA A 469 13.04 -34.00 -0.47
N ARG A 470 14.33 -34.37 -0.49
CA ARG A 470 14.88 -35.54 0.21
C ARG A 470 14.82 -35.36 1.73
N ARG A 471 15.22 -34.20 2.27
CA ARG A 471 15.08 -33.90 3.71
C ARG A 471 13.63 -34.00 4.17
N ILE A 472 12.69 -33.40 3.43
CA ILE A 472 11.25 -33.45 3.74
C ILE A 472 10.72 -34.89 3.62
N HIS A 473 11.00 -35.57 2.51
CA HIS A 473 10.61 -36.97 2.26
C HIS A 473 11.06 -37.91 3.37
N ASP A 474 12.32 -37.84 3.79
CA ASP A 474 12.88 -38.75 4.78
C ASP A 474 12.28 -38.51 6.17
N ARG A 475 11.95 -37.26 6.51
CA ARG A 475 11.17 -36.91 7.72
C ARG A 475 9.75 -37.46 7.65
N LEU A 476 9.01 -37.22 6.57
CA LEU A 476 7.62 -37.70 6.40
C LEU A 476 7.52 -39.22 6.30
N THR A 477 8.55 -39.90 5.77
CA THR A 477 8.61 -41.36 5.65
C THR A 477 8.48 -42.04 7.01
N VAL A 478 9.30 -41.64 7.98
CA VAL A 478 9.35 -42.24 9.33
C VAL A 478 8.26 -41.73 10.27
N MET A 479 7.56 -40.65 9.92
CA MET A 479 6.56 -40.01 10.75
C MET A 479 5.24 -40.79 10.82
N THR A 480 4.70 -40.93 12.04
CA THR A 480 3.42 -41.58 12.35
C THR A 480 2.75 -40.87 13.53
N GLY A 481 1.44 -40.61 13.45
CA GLY A 481 0.72 -39.85 14.47
C GLY A 481 1.06 -38.35 14.48
N ALA A 482 1.39 -37.78 13.32
CA ALA A 482 1.86 -36.39 13.17
C ALA A 482 0.84 -35.34 13.65
N THR A 483 1.33 -34.26 14.25
CA THR A 483 0.57 -33.05 14.57
C THR A 483 0.98 -31.85 13.70
N VAL A 484 0.35 -30.69 13.94
CA VAL A 484 0.71 -29.41 13.32
C VAL A 484 2.13 -28.96 13.72
N GLU A 485 2.54 -29.23 14.96
CA GLU A 485 3.88 -28.96 15.47
C GLU A 485 4.94 -29.84 14.78
N ASP A 486 4.62 -31.09 14.43
CA ASP A 486 5.52 -31.95 13.64
C ASP A 486 5.77 -31.38 12.23
N MET A 487 4.77 -30.72 11.62
CA MET A 487 4.93 -30.03 10.34
C MET A 487 5.78 -28.75 10.48
N ALA A 488 5.62 -27.99 11.58
CA ALA A 488 6.52 -26.88 11.90
C ALA A 488 7.98 -27.36 12.09
N ALA A 489 8.19 -28.55 12.68
CA ALA A 489 9.50 -29.18 12.82
C ALA A 489 10.07 -29.77 11.51
N VAL A 490 9.34 -29.69 10.38
CA VAL A 490 9.85 -29.93 9.01
C VAL A 490 10.24 -28.59 8.34
N HIS A 491 9.52 -27.49 8.64
CA HIS A 491 9.92 -26.14 8.21
C HIS A 491 11.29 -25.72 8.74
N SER A 492 11.70 -26.21 9.92
CA SER A 492 12.99 -25.91 10.57
C SER A 492 14.11 -26.92 10.23
N GLU A 493 14.00 -27.67 9.13
CA GLU A 493 15.07 -28.58 8.69
C GLU A 493 16.23 -27.80 8.04
N ILE A 494 17.39 -27.80 8.73
CA ILE A 494 18.60 -27.05 8.40
C ILE A 494 19.82 -27.94 8.07
N VAL A 495 19.62 -29.24 7.85
CA VAL A 495 20.73 -30.18 7.56
C VAL A 495 21.02 -30.25 6.06
N SER A 496 22.12 -29.61 5.64
CA SER A 496 22.52 -29.49 4.23
C SER A 496 23.21 -30.77 3.74
N ILE A 497 22.62 -31.42 2.73
CA ILE A 497 23.17 -32.64 2.12
C ILE A 497 24.52 -32.37 1.41
N PRO A 498 24.68 -31.28 0.62
CA PRO A 498 25.98 -30.85 0.11
C PRO A 498 27.04 -30.65 1.22
N ALA A 499 26.66 -30.07 2.36
CA ALA A 499 27.57 -29.90 3.50
C ALA A 499 28.06 -31.25 4.06
N GLN A 500 27.17 -32.24 4.18
CA GLN A 500 27.55 -33.59 4.60
C GLN A 500 28.49 -34.29 3.64
N VAL A 501 28.36 -34.08 2.32
CA VAL A 501 29.26 -34.66 1.32
C VAL A 501 30.64 -34.04 1.44
N TYR A 502 30.74 -32.70 1.37
CA TYR A 502 32.03 -32.02 1.39
C TYR A 502 32.76 -32.17 2.75
N SER A 503 32.05 -32.15 3.87
CA SER A 503 32.67 -32.32 5.20
C SER A 503 33.35 -33.67 5.37
N LYS A 504 32.79 -34.75 4.79
CA LYS A 504 33.43 -36.09 4.76
C LYS A 504 34.73 -36.10 3.93
N ILE A 505 34.85 -35.20 2.94
CA ILE A 505 36.06 -35.04 2.13
C ILE A 505 37.09 -34.17 2.88
N ILE A 506 36.68 -33.01 3.41
CA ILE A 506 37.52 -32.15 4.25
C ILE A 506 38.12 -32.94 5.44
N ALA A 507 37.32 -33.81 6.06
CA ALA A 507 37.77 -34.71 7.13
C ALA A 507 38.96 -35.62 6.74
N ARG A 508 39.04 -36.11 5.50
CA ARG A 508 40.20 -36.90 5.02
C ARG A 508 41.34 -36.05 4.45
N THR A 509 41.05 -34.87 3.92
CA THR A 509 42.01 -33.98 3.26
C THR A 509 43.02 -33.36 4.25
N PRO A 510 44.33 -33.32 3.96
CA PRO A 510 45.32 -32.65 4.81
C PRO A 510 45.16 -31.11 4.83
N PRO A 511 45.22 -30.46 6.02
CA PRO A 511 45.24 -28.99 6.09
C PRO A 511 46.57 -28.42 5.54
N ARG A 512 46.53 -27.19 5.01
CA ARG A 512 47.69 -26.56 4.33
C ARG A 512 48.52 -25.66 5.23
N ASN A 513 47.89 -25.09 6.25
CA ASN A 513 48.49 -24.15 7.21
C ASN A 513 47.82 -24.30 8.60
N VAL A 514 48.34 -23.62 9.62
CA VAL A 514 47.84 -23.72 11.01
C VAL A 514 46.37 -23.28 11.12
N LEU A 515 45.96 -22.23 10.40
CA LEU A 515 44.59 -21.71 10.42
C LEU A 515 43.59 -22.75 9.88
N SER A 516 43.90 -23.35 8.73
CA SER A 516 43.12 -24.46 8.14
C SER A 516 43.15 -25.74 8.98
N ALA A 517 44.13 -25.92 9.88
CA ALA A 517 44.10 -27.04 10.82
C ALA A 517 43.05 -26.78 11.93
N ALA A 518 43.08 -25.61 12.57
CA ALA A 518 42.11 -25.23 13.59
C ALA A 518 40.66 -25.17 13.05
N ALA A 519 40.47 -24.60 11.86
CA ALA A 519 39.16 -24.56 11.20
C ALA A 519 38.63 -25.98 10.86
N LYS A 520 39.53 -26.94 10.56
CA LYS A 520 39.15 -28.34 10.35
C LYS A 520 38.78 -29.03 11.66
N ASP A 521 39.44 -28.71 12.76
CA ASP A 521 39.08 -29.22 14.09
C ASP A 521 37.67 -28.75 14.48
N GLN A 522 37.31 -27.49 14.21
CA GLN A 522 35.94 -26.96 14.41
C GLN A 522 34.86 -27.69 13.58
N MET A 523 35.19 -28.23 12.41
CA MET A 523 34.26 -29.06 11.60
C MET A 523 34.22 -30.54 12.02
N THR A 524 35.03 -30.98 13.00
CA THR A 524 35.18 -32.40 13.31
C THR A 524 33.97 -32.94 14.06
N GLY A 525 33.16 -33.75 13.38
CA GLY A 525 31.91 -34.30 13.91
C GLY A 525 30.67 -33.46 13.60
N TRP A 526 30.82 -32.36 12.85
CA TRP A 526 29.68 -31.61 12.32
C TRP A 526 28.86 -32.47 11.35
N ASP A 527 27.54 -32.36 11.45
CA ASP A 527 26.54 -33.19 10.76
C ASP A 527 25.94 -32.51 9.52
N GLY A 528 26.41 -31.30 9.17
CA GLY A 528 25.85 -30.47 8.11
C GLY A 528 24.70 -29.56 8.57
N SER A 529 24.42 -29.45 9.86
CA SER A 529 23.43 -28.52 10.41
C SER A 529 23.87 -27.06 10.28
N MET A 530 23.15 -26.30 9.46
CA MET A 530 23.37 -24.88 9.18
C MET A 530 22.73 -23.97 10.25
N HIS A 531 22.95 -24.29 11.53
CA HIS A 531 22.42 -23.50 12.66
C HIS A 531 23.07 -22.11 12.73
N GLU A 532 22.36 -21.08 13.20
CA GLU A 532 22.89 -19.71 13.23
C GLU A 532 24.13 -19.56 14.14
N ASP A 533 24.20 -20.26 15.27
CA ASP A 533 25.42 -20.32 16.11
C ASP A 533 26.59 -21.14 15.49
N SER A 534 26.43 -21.73 14.30
CA SER A 534 27.39 -22.72 13.78
C SER A 534 28.60 -22.08 13.09
N VAL A 535 29.75 -22.08 13.79
CA VAL A 535 31.06 -21.76 13.19
C VAL A 535 31.40 -22.69 12.02
N ALA A 536 31.04 -23.98 12.11
CA ALA A 536 31.29 -24.96 11.06
C ALA A 536 30.50 -24.67 9.77
N ALA A 537 29.27 -24.12 9.89
CA ALA A 537 28.46 -23.72 8.74
C ALA A 537 29.08 -22.54 7.98
N THR A 538 29.60 -21.53 8.68
CA THR A 538 30.32 -20.40 8.07
C THR A 538 31.59 -20.86 7.35
N ILE A 539 32.40 -21.71 8.00
CA ILE A 539 33.61 -22.28 7.41
C ILE A 539 33.28 -23.10 6.15
N TYR A 540 32.20 -23.91 6.20
CA TYR A 540 31.69 -24.63 5.04
C TYR A 540 31.27 -23.68 3.90
N SER A 541 30.47 -22.66 4.20
CA SER A 541 29.99 -21.68 3.22
C SER A 541 31.14 -20.94 2.52
N ALA A 542 32.15 -20.49 3.26
CA ALA A 542 33.34 -19.83 2.70
C ALA A 542 34.17 -20.77 1.81
N PHE A 543 34.39 -22.02 2.27
CA PHE A 543 35.02 -23.07 1.46
C PHE A 543 34.24 -23.33 0.15
N ARG A 544 32.90 -23.47 0.25
CA ARG A 544 32.03 -23.77 -0.89
C ARG A 544 32.10 -22.64 -1.92
N GLN A 545 32.01 -21.39 -1.47
CA GLN A 545 32.15 -20.21 -2.33
C GLN A 545 33.49 -20.21 -3.07
N ARG A 546 34.61 -20.45 -2.37
CA ARG A 546 35.94 -20.55 -3.01
C ARG A 546 36.05 -21.68 -4.02
N LEU A 547 35.55 -22.88 -3.68
CA LEU A 547 35.60 -24.06 -4.56
C LEU A 547 34.72 -23.86 -5.80
N HIS A 548 33.48 -23.44 -5.62
CA HIS A 548 32.52 -23.24 -6.71
C HIS A 548 33.00 -22.10 -7.61
N ARG A 549 33.45 -20.95 -7.07
CA ARG A 549 34.02 -19.86 -7.89
C ARG A 549 35.27 -20.30 -8.65
N GLN A 550 36.17 -21.08 -8.05
CA GLN A 550 37.35 -21.58 -8.75
C GLN A 550 36.98 -22.47 -9.96
N ILE A 551 36.02 -23.38 -9.79
CA ILE A 551 35.63 -24.31 -10.86
C ILE A 551 34.73 -23.62 -11.89
N ILE A 552 33.81 -22.76 -11.49
CA ILE A 552 32.96 -21.97 -12.42
C ILE A 552 33.82 -21.03 -13.27
N ASN A 553 34.84 -20.37 -12.69
CA ASN A 553 35.81 -19.59 -13.45
C ASN A 553 36.61 -20.44 -14.47
N HIS A 554 36.84 -21.73 -14.19
CA HIS A 554 37.47 -22.64 -15.14
C HIS A 554 36.50 -23.10 -16.25
N LEU A 555 35.24 -23.39 -15.90
CA LEU A 555 34.24 -23.89 -16.83
C LEU A 555 33.69 -22.81 -17.78
N LEU A 556 33.46 -21.59 -17.26
CA LEU A 556 32.77 -20.49 -17.96
C LEU A 556 33.69 -19.32 -18.37
N GLY A 557 34.96 -19.30 -17.97
CA GLY A 557 35.94 -18.30 -18.43
C GLY A 557 35.40 -16.85 -18.38
N PRO A 558 35.28 -16.13 -19.52
CA PRO A 558 34.76 -14.76 -19.56
C PRO A 558 33.32 -14.58 -19.05
N LEU A 559 32.46 -15.61 -19.13
CA LEU A 559 31.08 -15.56 -18.67
C LEU A 559 30.94 -15.84 -17.16
N ALA A 560 32.02 -16.20 -16.47
CA ALA A 560 31.96 -16.64 -15.07
C ALA A 560 31.51 -15.52 -14.10
N ASP A 561 32.02 -14.30 -14.21
CA ASP A 561 31.59 -13.20 -13.32
C ASP A 561 30.13 -12.80 -13.61
N GLN A 562 29.66 -12.88 -14.87
CA GLN A 562 28.23 -12.71 -15.19
C GLN A 562 27.39 -13.82 -14.57
N ALA A 563 27.88 -15.07 -14.55
CA ALA A 563 27.14 -16.21 -13.99
C ALA A 563 27.00 -16.18 -12.46
N LEU A 564 27.87 -15.45 -11.77
CA LEU A 564 28.03 -15.50 -10.30
C LEU A 564 27.31 -14.37 -9.55
N VAL A 565 26.74 -13.37 -10.25
CA VAL A 565 25.99 -12.27 -9.61
C VAL A 565 24.50 -12.56 -9.48
N ALA A 566 23.81 -11.87 -8.55
CA ALA A 566 22.41 -12.17 -8.19
C ALA A 566 21.42 -12.02 -9.36
N GLY A 567 21.47 -10.89 -10.07
CA GLY A 567 20.86 -10.69 -11.39
C GLY A 567 21.86 -11.01 -12.50
N GLY A 568 22.62 -12.09 -12.32
CA GLY A 568 23.74 -12.52 -13.18
C GLY A 568 23.22 -13.42 -14.27
N ARG A 569 22.58 -12.77 -15.23
CA ARG A 569 21.19 -13.12 -15.40
C ARG A 569 21.04 -14.39 -16.29
N GLY A 570 20.10 -15.29 -15.97
CA GLY A 570 19.80 -16.56 -16.68
C GLY A 570 20.70 -17.72 -16.24
N ALA A 571 21.91 -17.38 -15.80
CA ALA A 571 22.85 -18.31 -15.20
C ALA A 571 22.48 -18.88 -13.82
N PRO A 572 21.66 -18.28 -12.92
CA PRO A 572 21.53 -18.81 -11.55
C PRO A 572 20.96 -20.23 -11.50
N GLY A 573 20.01 -20.55 -12.39
CA GLY A 573 19.53 -21.91 -12.60
C GLY A 573 20.63 -22.87 -13.08
N HIS A 574 21.45 -22.44 -14.04
CA HIS A 574 22.58 -23.23 -14.56
C HIS A 574 23.69 -23.43 -13.52
N VAL A 575 24.07 -22.38 -12.78
CA VAL A 575 25.03 -22.43 -11.67
C VAL A 575 24.52 -23.31 -10.53
N ARG A 576 23.20 -23.42 -10.32
CA ARG A 576 22.60 -24.43 -9.43
C ARG A 576 22.77 -25.86 -9.97
N GLN A 577 22.62 -26.10 -11.28
CA GLN A 577 22.94 -27.41 -11.86
C GLN A 577 24.44 -27.74 -11.76
N ILE A 578 25.34 -26.82 -12.11
CA ILE A 578 26.79 -26.99 -11.92
C ILE A 578 27.09 -27.28 -10.45
N SER A 579 26.55 -26.51 -9.52
CA SER A 579 26.76 -26.70 -8.08
C SER A 579 26.29 -28.07 -7.58
N THR A 580 25.26 -28.65 -8.20
CA THR A 580 24.77 -30.01 -7.95
C THR A 580 25.72 -31.06 -8.53
N LEU A 581 26.16 -30.88 -9.78
CA LEU A 581 27.15 -31.73 -10.45
C LEU A 581 28.46 -31.81 -9.65
N LEU A 582 28.97 -30.68 -9.15
CA LEU A 582 30.21 -30.64 -8.36
C LEU A 582 30.12 -31.49 -7.07
N VAL A 583 28.96 -31.50 -6.40
CA VAL A 583 28.73 -32.37 -5.22
C VAL A 583 28.76 -33.85 -5.64
N THR A 584 28.04 -34.22 -6.69
CA THR A 584 27.98 -35.59 -7.21
C THR A 584 29.35 -36.09 -7.69
N HIS A 585 30.11 -35.24 -8.40
CA HIS A 585 31.45 -35.56 -8.88
C HIS A 585 32.48 -35.64 -7.75
N ALA A 586 32.41 -34.77 -6.74
CA ALA A 586 33.26 -34.85 -5.54
C ALA A 586 32.99 -36.12 -4.72
N GLN A 587 31.73 -36.58 -4.68
CA GLN A 587 31.32 -37.82 -4.00
C GLN A 587 31.76 -39.08 -4.77
N SER A 588 31.60 -39.11 -6.09
CA SER A 588 31.98 -40.25 -6.94
C SER A 588 33.48 -40.33 -7.23
N GLY A 589 34.18 -39.19 -7.18
CA GLY A 589 35.57 -39.04 -7.57
C GLY A 589 35.79 -38.71 -9.05
N ASP A 590 34.73 -38.41 -9.81
CA ASP A 590 34.87 -37.99 -11.22
C ASP A 590 35.56 -36.62 -11.32
N THR A 591 36.58 -36.52 -12.15
CA THR A 591 37.38 -35.30 -12.36
C THR A 591 37.07 -34.60 -13.69
N SER A 592 36.05 -35.03 -14.43
CA SER A 592 35.62 -34.50 -15.74
C SER A 592 35.49 -32.97 -15.80
N LEU A 593 34.89 -32.35 -14.77
CA LEU A 593 34.69 -30.90 -14.67
C LEU A 593 35.86 -30.13 -14.01
N LEU A 594 36.98 -30.80 -13.70
CA LEU A 594 38.12 -30.18 -13.04
C LEU A 594 39.21 -29.71 -14.03
N PRO A 595 40.02 -28.69 -13.69
CA PRO A 595 41.18 -28.30 -14.51
C PRO A 595 42.11 -29.49 -14.77
N PRO A 596 42.54 -29.75 -16.02
CA PRO A 596 43.26 -30.98 -16.38
C PRO A 596 44.45 -31.32 -15.48
N GLY A 597 44.43 -32.54 -14.92
CA GLY A 597 45.45 -33.02 -13.96
C GLY A 597 45.20 -32.65 -12.50
N SER A 598 44.10 -31.97 -12.18
CA SER A 598 43.68 -31.72 -10.79
C SER A 598 43.05 -32.96 -10.15
N ALA A 599 43.02 -32.98 -8.82
CA ALA A 599 42.29 -33.98 -8.03
C ALA A 599 41.46 -33.29 -6.94
N TRP A 600 40.29 -33.85 -6.62
CA TRP A 600 39.34 -33.30 -5.65
C TRP A 600 39.98 -32.96 -4.30
N ASP A 601 40.69 -33.91 -3.68
CA ASP A 601 41.31 -33.70 -2.37
C ASP A 601 42.32 -32.54 -2.39
N THR A 602 42.98 -32.26 -3.53
CA THR A 602 43.92 -31.12 -3.67
C THR A 602 43.19 -29.78 -3.86
N LEU A 603 42.17 -29.73 -4.72
CA LEU A 603 41.36 -28.52 -4.91
C LEU A 603 40.60 -28.15 -3.63
N ILE A 604 40.03 -29.14 -2.95
CA ILE A 604 39.35 -28.95 -1.66
C ILE A 604 40.34 -28.49 -0.60
N ALA A 605 41.56 -29.03 -0.53
CA ALA A 605 42.60 -28.52 0.39
C ALA A 605 42.90 -27.03 0.16
N HIS A 606 42.94 -26.61 -1.11
CA HIS A 606 43.22 -25.23 -1.50
C HIS A 606 42.05 -24.33 -1.15
N ALA A 607 40.87 -24.56 -1.73
CA ALA A 607 39.66 -23.77 -1.49
C ALA A 607 39.27 -23.67 -0.01
N PHE A 608 39.52 -24.73 0.78
CA PHE A 608 39.27 -24.74 2.22
C PHE A 608 40.24 -23.82 2.97
N ALA A 609 41.54 -23.88 2.67
CA ALA A 609 42.52 -23.00 3.30
C ALA A 609 42.34 -21.53 2.87
N ASP A 610 41.92 -21.30 1.63
CA ASP A 610 41.71 -19.97 1.07
C ASP A 610 40.43 -19.33 1.66
N GLY A 611 39.32 -20.09 1.76
CA GLY A 611 38.06 -19.60 2.38
C GLY A 611 38.18 -19.36 3.89
N VAL A 612 39.04 -20.12 4.58
CA VAL A 612 39.40 -19.87 5.98
C VAL A 612 40.29 -18.61 6.13
N SER A 613 41.05 -18.21 5.10
CA SER A 613 41.75 -16.91 5.08
C SER A 613 40.75 -15.75 4.98
N ASP A 614 39.77 -15.86 4.06
CA ASP A 614 38.72 -14.85 3.86
C ASP A 614 37.97 -14.54 5.16
N LEU A 615 37.64 -15.56 5.96
CA LEU A 615 36.97 -15.39 7.24
C LEU A 615 37.86 -14.69 8.29
N SER A 616 39.15 -15.01 8.36
CA SER A 616 40.12 -14.28 9.22
C SER A 616 40.22 -12.81 8.80
N GLU A 617 40.30 -12.54 7.51
CA GLU A 617 40.43 -11.20 6.94
C GLU A 617 39.15 -10.37 7.10
N THR A 618 37.97 -11.00 7.09
CA THR A 618 36.66 -10.32 7.14
C THR A 618 36.07 -10.22 8.55
N LEU A 619 36.19 -11.27 9.36
CA LEU A 619 35.56 -11.38 10.69
C LEU A 619 36.54 -11.22 11.86
N GLY A 620 37.86 -11.29 11.59
CA GLY A 620 38.95 -11.29 12.57
C GLY A 620 39.46 -12.70 12.90
N ASP A 621 40.65 -12.81 13.48
CA ASP A 621 41.33 -14.11 13.72
C ASP A 621 40.67 -15.02 14.79
N ASP A 622 39.61 -14.56 15.46
CA ASP A 622 38.90 -15.30 16.51
C ASP A 622 37.76 -16.14 15.93
N MET A 623 38.06 -17.42 15.66
CA MET A 623 37.13 -18.37 15.03
C MET A 623 35.84 -18.60 15.81
N ASP A 624 35.86 -18.45 17.14
CA ASP A 624 34.65 -18.63 17.97
C ASP A 624 33.63 -17.50 17.71
N THR A 625 34.04 -16.43 17.01
CA THR A 625 33.17 -15.34 16.56
C THR A 625 32.62 -15.53 15.13
N TRP A 626 33.02 -16.58 14.41
CA TRP A 626 32.62 -16.84 13.02
C TRP A 626 31.25 -17.55 12.91
N VAL A 627 30.30 -17.24 13.79
CA VAL A 627 28.97 -17.88 13.80
C VAL A 627 28.14 -17.51 12.55
N TRP A 628 27.35 -18.45 12.04
CA TRP A 628 26.64 -18.34 10.76
C TRP A 628 25.69 -17.14 10.70
N GLY A 629 24.89 -16.92 11.74
CA GLY A 629 23.94 -15.81 11.83
C GLY A 629 24.58 -14.42 11.88
N ARG A 630 25.90 -14.30 12.08
CA ARG A 630 26.64 -13.02 11.98
C ARG A 630 26.84 -12.57 10.52
N VAL A 631 26.77 -13.50 9.57
CA VAL A 631 26.91 -13.23 8.13
C VAL A 631 25.67 -13.60 7.32
N HIS A 632 24.88 -14.56 7.79
CA HIS A 632 23.65 -15.01 7.14
C HIS A 632 22.44 -14.31 7.74
N GLN A 633 22.01 -13.24 7.07
CA GLN A 633 20.91 -12.37 7.50
C GLN A 633 20.02 -11.98 6.32
N THR A 634 18.76 -11.68 6.61
CA THR A 634 17.84 -11.03 5.67
C THR A 634 18.28 -9.60 5.38
N HIS A 635 18.00 -9.11 4.17
CA HIS A 635 18.19 -7.71 3.80
C HIS A 635 16.92 -7.14 3.14
N PRO A 636 15.85 -6.89 3.92
CA PRO A 636 14.59 -6.38 3.39
C PRO A 636 14.74 -4.91 2.97
N THR A 637 14.62 -4.62 1.68
CA THR A 637 14.76 -3.26 1.13
C THR A 637 13.47 -2.82 0.45
N HIS A 638 12.95 -1.68 0.87
CA HIS A 638 11.76 -1.07 0.28
C HIS A 638 12.07 -0.45 -1.11
N PRO A 639 11.21 -0.60 -2.13
CA PRO A 639 11.51 -0.19 -3.51
C PRO A 639 11.90 1.28 -3.74
N LEU A 640 11.57 2.19 -2.82
CA LEU A 640 12.00 3.59 -2.91
C LEU A 640 13.37 3.88 -2.28
N SER A 641 13.92 3.02 -1.42
CA SER A 641 15.14 3.29 -0.65
C SER A 641 16.38 3.55 -1.52
N ALA A 642 16.44 2.95 -2.72
CA ALA A 642 17.50 3.22 -3.70
C ALA A 642 17.38 4.60 -4.40
N ALA A 643 16.18 5.17 -4.46
CA ALA A 643 15.92 6.49 -5.07
C ALA A 643 15.82 7.62 -4.03
N PHE A 644 15.62 7.27 -2.76
CA PHE A 644 15.48 8.17 -1.60
C PHE A 644 16.31 7.63 -0.43
N PRO A 645 17.66 7.57 -0.56
CA PRO A 645 18.53 6.94 0.44
C PRO A 645 18.54 7.68 1.79
N GLU A 646 18.03 8.91 1.87
CA GLU A 646 17.80 9.64 3.12
C GLU A 646 16.59 9.14 3.92
N MET A 647 15.79 8.23 3.36
CA MET A 647 14.61 7.63 3.98
C MET A 647 14.74 6.12 4.24
N SER A 648 15.83 5.46 3.81
CA SER A 648 16.02 4.01 3.93
C SER A 648 15.88 3.49 5.36
N GLU A 649 16.55 4.12 6.34
CA GLU A 649 16.45 3.80 7.78
C GLU A 649 15.02 3.89 8.37
N ARG A 650 14.05 4.42 7.61
CA ARG A 650 12.64 4.55 8.00
C ARG A 650 11.67 3.73 7.15
N LEU A 651 12.17 3.05 6.11
CA LEU A 651 11.38 2.28 5.15
C LEU A 651 11.82 0.82 5.12
N ASP A 652 13.11 0.56 5.28
CA ASP A 652 13.70 -0.77 5.29
C ASP A 652 13.49 -1.41 6.68
N PRO A 653 12.81 -2.57 6.78
CA PRO A 653 12.66 -3.32 8.03
C PRO A 653 14.02 -3.74 8.63
N PRO A 654 14.08 -4.07 9.94
CA PRO A 654 15.31 -4.57 10.54
C PRO A 654 15.74 -5.91 9.91
N PRO A 655 17.04 -6.11 9.61
CA PRO A 655 17.56 -7.41 9.20
C PRO A 655 17.52 -8.40 10.38
N VAL A 656 17.29 -9.67 10.07
CA VAL A 656 17.34 -10.78 11.06
C VAL A 656 18.20 -11.93 10.58
N SER A 657 18.90 -12.56 11.51
CA SER A 657 19.63 -13.80 11.28
C SER A 657 18.68 -14.99 11.11
N MET A 658 19.13 -16.04 10.42
CA MET A 658 18.49 -17.35 10.41
C MET A 658 19.51 -18.48 10.21
N GLY A 659 19.10 -19.70 10.56
CA GLY A 659 19.74 -20.92 10.07
C GLY A 659 19.29 -21.32 8.66
N GLY A 660 19.97 -22.31 8.09
CA GLY A 660 19.72 -22.84 6.74
C GLY A 660 20.78 -22.43 5.70
N ASP A 661 20.63 -22.94 4.49
CA ASP A 661 21.29 -22.51 3.24
C ASP A 661 20.32 -22.67 2.04
N GLY A 662 20.78 -22.50 0.81
CA GLY A 662 19.94 -22.65 -0.40
C GLY A 662 19.51 -24.09 -0.74
N ASP A 663 20.05 -25.10 -0.05
CA ASP A 663 19.81 -26.53 -0.28
C ASP A 663 18.99 -27.20 0.86
N THR A 664 18.75 -26.49 1.98
CA THR A 664 17.92 -26.94 3.10
C THR A 664 16.44 -26.55 2.97
N PRO A 665 15.49 -27.32 3.56
CA PRO A 665 14.08 -26.94 3.60
C PRO A 665 13.82 -25.54 4.16
N GLN A 666 14.45 -25.19 5.30
CA GLN A 666 14.57 -23.78 5.70
C GLN A 666 15.54 -23.10 4.72
N ALA A 667 15.02 -22.54 3.63
CA ALA A 667 15.85 -21.99 2.58
C ALA A 667 16.40 -20.60 2.94
N GLY A 668 17.73 -20.48 2.86
CA GLY A 668 18.49 -19.23 2.90
C GLY A 668 19.48 -19.19 1.74
N SER A 669 19.00 -18.86 0.54
CA SER A 669 19.85 -18.76 -0.65
C SER A 669 20.46 -17.37 -0.80
N TYR A 670 21.70 -17.33 -1.29
CA TYR A 670 22.51 -16.13 -1.48
C TYR A 670 23.38 -16.28 -2.74
N PRO A 671 23.71 -15.18 -3.44
CA PRO A 671 24.54 -15.19 -4.64
C PRO A 671 26.03 -15.35 -4.29
N ALA A 672 26.89 -15.51 -5.29
CA ALA A 672 28.35 -15.46 -5.09
C ALA A 672 28.92 -14.02 -5.14
N SER A 673 28.14 -13.05 -5.63
CA SER A 673 28.51 -11.62 -5.63
C SER A 673 28.34 -10.90 -4.29
N ASP A 674 27.39 -11.37 -3.49
CA ASP A 674 27.03 -10.84 -2.17
C ASP A 674 26.90 -12.07 -1.24
N PRO A 675 28.04 -12.64 -0.81
CA PRO A 675 28.05 -13.90 -0.11
C PRO A 675 27.41 -13.77 1.27
N TYR A 676 26.68 -14.82 1.65
CA TYR A 676 25.96 -14.97 2.92
C TYR A 676 24.71 -14.09 3.08
N THR A 677 24.63 -12.89 2.47
CA THR A 677 23.43 -12.04 2.47
C THR A 677 22.24 -12.75 1.80
N MET A 678 21.13 -12.95 2.53
CA MET A 678 20.00 -13.73 2.03
C MET A 678 19.23 -12.98 0.94
N THR A 679 19.16 -13.55 -0.26
CA THR A 679 18.39 -13.02 -1.40
C THR A 679 17.19 -13.88 -1.78
N GLY A 680 17.10 -15.12 -1.31
CA GLY A 680 15.95 -16.00 -1.53
C GLY A 680 15.60 -16.82 -0.28
N MET A 681 14.34 -16.73 0.15
CA MET A 681 13.87 -17.29 1.42
C MET A 681 12.35 -17.47 1.45
N SER A 682 11.85 -18.12 2.49
CA SER A 682 10.42 -18.34 2.76
C SER A 682 9.62 -17.04 2.95
N VAL A 683 8.86 -16.61 1.95
CA VAL A 683 7.96 -15.43 2.01
C VAL A 683 6.60 -15.69 2.67
N ALA A 684 6.33 -16.94 3.05
CA ALA A 684 5.35 -17.35 4.05
C ALA A 684 5.64 -18.79 4.50
N ARG A 685 5.16 -19.22 5.68
CA ARG A 685 5.03 -20.65 6.03
C ARG A 685 3.63 -20.91 6.55
N TYR A 686 3.08 -22.11 6.34
CA TYR A 686 1.78 -22.51 6.86
C TYR A 686 1.67 -24.03 7.09
N VAL A 687 0.66 -24.38 7.89
CA VAL A 687 0.15 -25.73 8.13
C VAL A 687 -1.37 -25.64 8.30
N TRP A 688 -2.11 -26.28 7.41
CA TRP A 688 -3.57 -26.38 7.43
C TRP A 688 -4.00 -27.72 8.03
N ASP A 689 -4.82 -27.71 9.09
CA ASP A 689 -5.32 -28.92 9.75
C ASP A 689 -6.78 -29.19 9.38
N THR A 690 -6.99 -30.20 8.53
CA THR A 690 -8.33 -30.57 8.01
C THR A 690 -9.21 -31.30 9.05
N ALA A 691 -8.74 -31.51 10.28
CA ALA A 691 -9.57 -31.97 11.40
C ALA A 691 -10.16 -30.81 12.23
N ASP A 692 -9.42 -29.71 12.36
CA ASP A 692 -9.73 -28.57 13.21
C ASP A 692 -9.08 -27.31 12.64
N TRP A 693 -9.87 -26.47 11.98
CA TRP A 693 -9.34 -25.31 11.27
C TRP A 693 -8.69 -24.28 12.19
N ASP A 694 -9.14 -24.11 13.44
CA ASP A 694 -8.48 -23.23 14.42
C ASP A 694 -7.14 -23.81 14.93
N ASN A 695 -6.87 -25.09 14.69
CA ASN A 695 -5.57 -25.68 14.92
C ASN A 695 -4.54 -25.34 13.80
N SER A 696 -4.98 -24.73 12.70
CA SER A 696 -4.11 -24.26 11.61
C SER A 696 -3.16 -23.13 12.04
N ARG A 697 -2.01 -23.03 11.35
CA ARG A 697 -0.93 -22.09 11.68
C ARG A 697 -0.32 -21.49 10.41
N TRP A 698 0.17 -20.26 10.52
CA TRP A 698 0.84 -19.53 9.44
C TRP A 698 1.80 -18.45 9.97
N ILE A 699 2.62 -17.88 9.09
CA ILE A 699 3.51 -16.73 9.39
C ILE A 699 3.99 -16.08 8.08
N VAL A 700 4.26 -14.77 8.07
CA VAL A 700 4.98 -14.05 7.00
C VAL A 700 6.27 -13.39 7.54
N PRO A 701 7.31 -13.13 6.72
CA PRO A 701 8.58 -12.56 7.18
C PRO A 701 8.52 -11.12 7.70
N LEU A 702 7.45 -10.38 7.44
CA LEU A 702 7.31 -8.96 7.80
C LEU A 702 6.06 -8.75 8.68
N GLY A 703 4.95 -8.34 8.09
CA GLY A 703 3.68 -8.16 8.80
C GLY A 703 2.49 -8.06 7.84
N SER A 704 1.30 -7.88 8.39
CA SER A 704 0.07 -7.73 7.60
C SER A 704 0.05 -6.41 6.82
N SER A 705 0.58 -5.34 7.40
CA SER A 705 0.51 -3.97 6.87
C SER A 705 1.71 -3.62 5.99
N GLY A 706 1.50 -2.73 5.01
CA GLY A 706 2.53 -2.22 4.11
C GLY A 706 2.99 -0.79 4.40
N HIS A 707 2.36 -0.11 5.36
CA HIS A 707 2.78 1.24 5.76
C HIS A 707 3.94 1.15 6.75
N ALA A 708 5.08 1.77 6.45
CA ALA A 708 6.26 1.76 7.33
C ALA A 708 6.04 2.41 8.72
N GLY A 709 4.94 3.15 8.91
CA GLY A 709 4.51 3.68 10.22
C GLY A 709 3.53 2.80 11.00
N SER A 710 3.14 1.63 10.46
CA SER A 710 2.20 0.70 11.10
C SER A 710 2.94 -0.18 12.12
N PRO A 711 2.32 -0.50 13.29
CA PRO A 711 2.87 -1.51 14.19
C PRO A 711 2.98 -2.88 13.50
N HIS A 712 2.11 -3.18 12.53
CA HIS A 712 2.08 -4.45 11.80
C HIS A 712 2.86 -4.43 10.48
N TYR A 713 3.92 -3.60 10.39
CA TYR A 713 4.81 -3.56 9.22
C TYR A 713 5.84 -4.70 9.24
N ALA A 714 6.34 -5.05 10.42
CA ALA A 714 7.41 -6.04 10.65
C ALA A 714 7.23 -6.81 11.99
N ASP A 715 6.00 -6.93 12.49
CA ASP A 715 5.70 -7.53 13.80
C ASP A 715 5.85 -9.05 13.86
N GLN A 716 5.83 -9.74 12.71
CA GLN A 716 6.02 -11.19 12.63
C GLN A 716 7.48 -11.59 12.41
N THR A 717 8.38 -10.65 12.09
CA THR A 717 9.75 -10.92 11.62
C THR A 717 10.58 -11.78 12.59
N SER A 718 10.57 -11.49 13.90
CA SER A 718 11.29 -12.33 14.88
C SER A 718 10.70 -13.74 14.96
N THR A 719 9.37 -13.86 15.09
CA THR A 719 8.68 -15.15 15.15
C THR A 719 8.90 -15.98 13.88
N TRP A 720 8.99 -15.34 12.71
CA TRP A 720 9.34 -15.98 11.46
C TRP A 720 10.82 -16.43 11.41
N ALA A 721 11.74 -15.66 11.97
CA ALA A 721 13.16 -16.04 12.06
C ALA A 721 13.36 -17.27 12.95
N ASP A 722 12.65 -17.32 14.09
CA ASP A 722 12.57 -18.46 15.01
C ASP A 722 11.93 -19.72 14.39
N VAL A 723 11.45 -19.66 13.15
CA VAL A 723 10.64 -20.68 12.45
C VAL A 723 9.32 -21.02 13.17
N ALA A 724 8.90 -20.18 14.12
CA ALA A 724 7.62 -20.30 14.78
C ALA A 724 6.47 -19.83 13.87
N LEU A 725 5.26 -20.29 14.18
CA LEU A 725 4.03 -19.99 13.45
C LEU A 725 3.00 -19.37 14.41
N ILE A 726 2.25 -18.36 13.94
CA ILE A 726 1.08 -17.83 14.67
C ILE A 726 -0.20 -18.61 14.29
N PRO A 727 -1.27 -18.57 15.11
CA PRO A 727 -2.56 -19.12 14.75
C PRO A 727 -3.10 -18.56 13.43
N ALA A 728 -3.71 -19.42 12.62
CA ALA A 728 -4.60 -19.04 11.54
C ALA A 728 -6.05 -19.17 12.03
N THR A 729 -6.41 -18.36 13.03
CA THR A 729 -7.73 -18.39 13.67
C THR A 729 -8.83 -18.19 12.62
N TYR A 730 -9.79 -19.11 12.58
CA TYR A 730 -10.79 -19.24 11.52
C TYR A 730 -12.21 -19.06 12.04
N SER A 731 -12.52 -19.55 13.26
CA SER A 731 -13.86 -19.46 13.84
C SER A 731 -14.21 -18.04 14.27
N TRP A 732 -15.36 -17.54 13.79
CA TRP A 732 -15.86 -16.19 14.08
C TRP A 732 -16.06 -15.90 15.57
N ASP A 733 -16.50 -16.88 16.38
CA ASP A 733 -16.63 -16.73 17.83
C ASP A 733 -15.28 -16.41 18.50
N THR A 734 -14.19 -17.06 18.05
CA THR A 734 -12.83 -16.81 18.51
C THR A 734 -12.33 -15.45 18.05
N LEU A 735 -12.52 -15.13 16.76
CA LEU A 735 -12.12 -13.86 16.15
C LEU A 735 -12.81 -12.65 16.78
N GLU A 736 -14.12 -12.74 17.07
CA GLU A 736 -14.86 -11.69 17.80
C GLU A 736 -14.36 -11.52 19.25
N SER A 737 -13.78 -12.57 19.85
CA SER A 737 -13.22 -12.51 21.21
C SER A 737 -11.78 -11.99 21.29
N GLU A 738 -10.97 -12.16 20.23
CA GLU A 738 -9.57 -11.68 20.14
C GLU A 738 -9.42 -10.35 19.39
N ALA A 739 -10.51 -9.83 18.79
CA ALA A 739 -10.56 -8.62 17.96
C ALA A 739 -9.89 -7.40 18.62
N GLN A 740 -8.88 -6.83 17.94
CA GLN A 740 -8.31 -5.54 18.33
C GLN A 740 -9.11 -4.36 17.79
N THR A 741 -9.63 -4.50 16.56
CA THR A 741 -10.57 -3.54 15.98
C THR A 741 -11.68 -4.24 15.22
N VAL A 742 -12.86 -3.61 15.17
CA VAL A 742 -14.00 -4.03 14.37
C VAL A 742 -14.51 -2.82 13.60
N GLN A 743 -14.39 -2.87 12.27
CA GLN A 743 -14.94 -1.87 11.37
C GLN A 743 -16.18 -2.43 10.68
N THR A 744 -17.22 -1.60 10.51
CA THR A 744 -18.41 -1.99 9.75
C THR A 744 -18.58 -1.07 8.55
N LEU A 745 -18.47 -1.62 7.34
CA LEU A 745 -18.88 -0.93 6.12
C LEU A 745 -20.38 -1.18 5.94
N THR A 746 -21.17 -0.12 6.08
CA THR A 746 -22.61 -0.12 5.80
C THR A 746 -22.85 0.42 4.41
N SER A 747 -23.75 -0.21 3.65
CA SER A 747 -24.44 0.50 2.58
C SER A 747 -25.36 1.54 3.22
N ASP A 748 -25.56 2.70 2.58
CA ASP A 748 -26.27 3.82 3.21
C ASP A 748 -27.78 3.59 3.46
N GLY A 749 -28.32 2.44 3.04
CA GLY A 749 -29.73 2.08 3.19
C GLY A 749 -30.21 1.72 4.60
N ASP A 750 -29.31 1.36 5.54
CA ASP A 750 -29.68 0.92 6.90
C ASP A 750 -29.51 2.01 7.99
N LYS A 751 -29.26 3.26 7.59
CA LYS A 751 -29.27 4.42 8.50
C LYS A 751 -30.70 4.98 8.60
N PRO A 752 -31.16 5.47 9.77
CA PRO A 752 -32.50 6.06 9.91
C PRO A 752 -32.58 7.40 9.15
N VAL A 753 -32.95 7.32 7.87
CA VAL A 753 -33.09 8.41 6.89
C VAL A 753 -32.07 9.55 7.12
N ARG A 754 -30.81 9.27 6.76
CA ARG A 754 -30.11 10.31 5.97
C ARG A 754 -30.92 10.49 4.70
N SER A 755 -31.13 11.74 4.29
CA SER A 755 -31.98 12.03 3.13
C SER A 755 -31.47 11.31 1.87
N SER A 756 -32.37 11.07 0.91
CA SER A 756 -32.03 10.56 -0.43
C SER A 756 -31.35 11.64 -1.27
N TYR A 757 -30.31 12.27 -0.71
CA TYR A 757 -29.68 13.48 -1.23
C TYR A 757 -28.16 13.27 -1.39
N GLU A 758 -27.76 12.85 -2.58
CA GLU A 758 -26.37 12.54 -2.96
C GLU A 758 -25.50 13.80 -3.18
N GLY A 759 -26.02 14.99 -2.86
CA GLY A 759 -25.47 16.26 -3.33
C GLY A 759 -25.86 16.56 -4.78
N SER A 760 -25.52 17.76 -5.26
CA SER A 760 -25.36 17.95 -6.71
C SER A 760 -24.21 17.08 -7.22
N HIS A 761 -24.42 16.39 -8.34
CA HIS A 761 -23.45 15.44 -8.89
C HIS A 761 -22.16 16.13 -9.38
N GLN A 762 -21.05 15.37 -9.42
CA GLN A 762 -19.77 15.85 -9.96
C GLN A 762 -19.77 15.77 -11.50
N GLU A 763 -20.46 16.72 -12.13
CA GLU A 763 -20.63 16.81 -13.59
C GLU A 763 -19.45 17.49 -14.32
N TYR A 764 -18.58 18.22 -13.60
CA TYR A 764 -17.57 19.11 -14.18
C TYR A 764 -16.14 18.79 -13.73
N GLY A 765 -15.17 19.11 -14.60
CA GLY A 765 -13.79 19.36 -14.18
C GLY A 765 -13.67 20.70 -13.45
N VAL A 766 -12.43 21.13 -13.18
CA VAL A 766 -12.15 22.47 -12.61
C VAL A 766 -11.04 23.15 -13.38
N THR A 767 -11.23 24.44 -13.69
CA THR A 767 -10.17 25.34 -14.16
C THR A 767 -10.10 26.55 -13.21
N ILE A 768 -8.90 27.11 -13.02
CA ILE A 768 -8.61 28.02 -11.90
C ILE A 768 -7.91 29.27 -12.42
N GLU A 769 -8.37 30.44 -11.97
CA GLU A 769 -7.63 31.69 -12.10
C GLU A 769 -7.16 32.13 -10.71
N GLN A 770 -5.86 32.38 -10.57
CA GLN A 770 -5.23 32.70 -9.29
C GLN A 770 -4.84 34.17 -9.20
N ASN A 771 -4.98 34.75 -8.01
CA ASN A 771 -4.69 36.16 -7.70
C ASN A 771 -5.37 37.14 -8.68
N VAL A 772 -6.64 36.90 -8.99
CA VAL A 772 -7.50 37.90 -9.64
C VAL A 772 -7.66 39.08 -8.68
N MET A 773 -7.11 40.23 -9.04
CA MET A 773 -7.06 41.41 -8.17
C MET A 773 -8.38 42.21 -8.25
N VAL A 774 -9.28 41.97 -7.31
CA VAL A 774 -10.60 42.62 -7.24
C VAL A 774 -10.48 43.98 -6.53
N GLU A 775 -10.84 45.07 -7.20
CA GLU A 775 -10.70 46.44 -6.68
C GLU A 775 -11.89 46.84 -5.80
N MET A 776 -11.61 47.20 -4.54
CA MET A 776 -12.60 47.68 -3.56
C MET A 776 -12.94 49.17 -3.80
N ARG A 777 -14.02 49.68 -3.18
CA ARG A 777 -14.49 51.07 -3.34
C ARG A 777 -13.48 52.17 -2.97
N ASP A 778 -12.41 51.85 -2.25
CA ASP A 778 -11.31 52.75 -1.90
C ASP A 778 -10.03 52.56 -2.74
N GLY A 779 -10.09 51.72 -3.78
CA GLY A 779 -9.01 51.50 -4.76
C GLY A 779 -8.00 50.42 -4.38
N VAL A 780 -8.09 49.85 -3.18
CA VAL A 780 -7.26 48.73 -2.71
C VAL A 780 -7.74 47.42 -3.33
N LYS A 781 -6.82 46.54 -3.76
CA LYS A 781 -7.16 45.33 -4.51
C LYS A 781 -6.93 44.05 -3.70
N LEU A 782 -7.94 43.18 -3.67
CA LEU A 782 -7.92 41.91 -2.95
C LEU A 782 -7.65 40.75 -3.91
N ALA A 783 -6.61 39.98 -3.62
CA ALA A 783 -6.13 38.87 -4.41
C ALA A 783 -7.02 37.64 -4.21
N THR A 784 -7.74 37.28 -5.27
CA THR A 784 -8.84 36.32 -5.23
C THR A 784 -8.55 35.12 -6.15
N ASP A 785 -8.66 33.89 -5.64
CA ASP A 785 -8.57 32.68 -6.45
C ASP A 785 -9.98 32.19 -6.80
N ILE A 786 -10.23 31.96 -8.09
CA ILE A 786 -11.55 31.65 -8.65
C ILE A 786 -11.51 30.28 -9.32
N TYR A 787 -12.36 29.37 -8.85
CA TYR A 787 -12.44 27.98 -9.26
C TYR A 787 -13.72 27.77 -10.07
N TYR A 788 -13.57 27.64 -11.39
CA TYR A 788 -14.68 27.50 -12.33
C TYR A 788 -14.99 26.03 -12.63
N PRO A 789 -16.26 25.65 -12.83
CA PRO A 789 -16.61 24.39 -13.48
C PRO A 789 -15.99 24.35 -14.89
N ALA A 790 -15.45 23.21 -15.30
CA ALA A 790 -14.77 23.05 -16.58
C ALA A 790 -15.30 21.84 -17.38
N ILE A 791 -15.23 21.94 -18.71
CA ILE A 791 -15.45 20.82 -19.63
C ILE A 791 -14.14 20.62 -20.40
N THR A 792 -13.50 19.47 -20.21
CA THR A 792 -12.09 19.21 -20.59
C THR A 792 -11.09 20.13 -19.88
N ARG A 793 -10.67 21.26 -20.49
CA ARG A 793 -9.78 22.27 -19.89
C ARG A 793 -10.38 23.68 -19.87
N ASP A 794 -11.38 23.93 -20.71
CA ASP A 794 -12.05 25.23 -20.83
C ASP A 794 -13.15 25.38 -19.76
N ARG A 795 -13.49 26.62 -19.40
CA ARG A 795 -14.62 26.91 -18.52
C ARG A 795 -15.91 26.36 -19.13
N ALA A 796 -16.75 25.74 -18.31
CA ALA A 796 -18.07 25.28 -18.73
C ALA A 796 -18.92 26.49 -19.18
N SER A 797 -19.63 26.35 -20.31
CA SER A 797 -20.50 27.41 -20.83
C SER A 797 -21.80 27.52 -20.03
N GLY A 798 -21.96 28.57 -19.24
CA GLY A 798 -23.18 28.82 -18.48
C GLY A 798 -23.03 29.95 -17.45
N GLN A 799 -24.11 30.15 -16.69
CA GLN A 799 -24.11 31.01 -15.50
C GLN A 799 -24.34 30.15 -14.27
N PHE A 800 -23.41 30.22 -13.32
CA PHE A 800 -23.39 29.37 -12.13
C PHE A 800 -23.62 30.19 -10.86
N PRO A 801 -24.20 29.60 -9.80
CA PRO A 801 -24.17 30.18 -8.47
C PRO A 801 -22.75 30.26 -7.95
N VAL A 802 -22.47 31.28 -7.15
CA VAL A 802 -21.14 31.56 -6.58
C VAL A 802 -21.12 31.18 -5.10
N ILE A 803 -20.01 30.60 -4.62
CA ILE A 803 -19.74 30.42 -3.19
C ILE A 803 -18.45 31.16 -2.86
N LEU A 804 -18.54 32.17 -2.00
CA LEU A 804 -17.43 32.99 -1.52
C LEU A 804 -17.00 32.58 -0.10
N GLU A 805 -15.69 32.44 0.10
CA GLU A 805 -15.06 32.48 1.41
C GLU A 805 -13.94 33.52 1.42
N ARG A 806 -13.98 34.42 2.41
CA ARG A 806 -12.92 35.41 2.67
C ARG A 806 -12.10 34.92 3.88
N THR A 807 -10.78 34.99 3.80
CA THR A 807 -9.89 34.38 4.79
C THR A 807 -8.61 35.17 5.03
N PRO A 808 -8.07 35.21 6.26
CA PRO A 808 -6.73 35.73 6.51
C PRO A 808 -5.65 34.62 6.48
N TYR A 809 -6.04 33.35 6.28
CA TYR A 809 -5.23 32.15 6.56
C TYR A 809 -4.53 31.52 5.34
N ASP A 810 -4.37 32.27 4.24
CA ASP A 810 -3.84 31.83 2.94
C ASP A 810 -4.81 30.99 2.10
N LYS A 811 -5.35 31.63 1.05
CA LYS A 811 -6.24 30.99 0.07
C LYS A 811 -5.61 29.84 -0.73
N SER A 812 -4.29 29.75 -0.79
CA SER A 812 -3.56 28.78 -1.62
C SER A 812 -3.31 27.44 -0.94
N VAL A 813 -3.53 27.31 0.37
CA VAL A 813 -3.25 26.06 1.10
C VAL A 813 -4.10 24.89 0.58
N PRO A 814 -3.63 23.63 0.70
CA PRO A 814 -4.33 22.46 0.15
C PRO A 814 -5.79 22.32 0.63
N GLY A 815 -6.10 22.64 1.89
CA GLY A 815 -7.46 22.59 2.42
C GLY A 815 -8.43 23.55 1.70
N GLN A 816 -8.01 24.78 1.44
CA GLN A 816 -8.80 25.77 0.68
C GLN A 816 -8.95 25.33 -0.77
N THR A 817 -7.86 24.90 -1.40
CA THR A 817 -7.83 24.39 -2.78
C THR A 817 -8.78 23.21 -2.98
N THR A 818 -8.78 22.23 -2.07
CA THR A 818 -9.64 21.04 -2.13
C THR A 818 -11.11 21.39 -1.89
N LYS A 819 -11.40 22.24 -0.89
CA LYS A 819 -12.74 22.77 -0.62
C LYS A 819 -13.32 23.51 -1.83
N ALA A 820 -12.53 24.35 -2.50
CA ALA A 820 -12.98 25.09 -3.68
C ALA A 820 -13.23 24.18 -4.90
N LYS A 821 -12.34 23.21 -5.14
CA LYS A 821 -12.52 22.18 -6.19
C LYS A 821 -13.77 21.32 -5.95
N PHE A 822 -14.09 20.96 -4.71
CA PHE A 822 -15.26 20.15 -4.34
C PHE A 822 -16.59 20.79 -4.80
N PHE A 823 -16.74 22.11 -4.66
CA PHE A 823 -17.91 22.83 -5.17
C PHE A 823 -17.81 23.08 -6.68
N ALA A 824 -16.64 23.42 -7.21
CA ALA A 824 -16.47 23.72 -8.64
C ALA A 824 -16.84 22.53 -9.56
N ARG A 825 -16.49 21.30 -9.18
CA ARG A 825 -16.89 20.07 -9.89
C ARG A 825 -18.41 19.85 -9.95
N ARG A 826 -19.17 20.53 -9.09
CA ARG A 826 -20.62 20.39 -8.91
C ARG A 826 -21.41 21.59 -9.46
N GLY A 827 -20.83 22.38 -10.37
CA GLY A 827 -21.54 23.50 -10.99
C GLY A 827 -21.73 24.71 -10.07
N TYR A 828 -20.70 25.03 -9.28
CA TYR A 828 -20.53 26.32 -8.60
C TYR A 828 -19.30 27.04 -9.16
N VAL A 829 -19.27 28.36 -9.14
CA VAL A 829 -17.97 29.06 -9.10
C VAL A 829 -17.60 29.27 -7.64
N CYS A 830 -16.54 28.59 -7.18
CA CYS A 830 -16.07 28.74 -5.81
C CYS A 830 -14.93 29.77 -5.77
N VAL A 831 -14.96 30.66 -4.78
CA VAL A 831 -14.08 31.82 -4.70
C VAL A 831 -13.46 31.90 -3.32
N ILE A 832 -12.14 31.91 -3.24
CA ILE A 832 -11.39 32.09 -2.00
C ILE A 832 -10.57 33.37 -2.12
N GLN A 833 -10.79 34.32 -1.21
CA GLN A 833 -10.12 35.63 -1.21
C GLN A 833 -9.28 35.82 0.05
N ASP A 834 -8.03 36.28 -0.11
CA ASP A 834 -7.26 36.77 1.04
C ASP A 834 -7.81 38.14 1.46
N VAL A 835 -8.09 38.35 2.75
CA VAL A 835 -8.59 39.66 3.23
C VAL A 835 -7.54 40.77 3.13
N ARG A 836 -7.95 42.03 3.29
CA ARG A 836 -7.11 43.22 3.15
C ARG A 836 -5.82 43.14 3.96
N GLY A 837 -4.68 43.47 3.34
CA GLY A 837 -3.36 43.44 3.97
C GLY A 837 -2.82 42.05 4.30
N ARG A 838 -3.36 40.99 3.68
CA ARG A 838 -2.91 39.60 3.86
C ARG A 838 -2.32 39.04 2.56
N LEU A 839 -1.08 38.57 2.67
CA LEU A 839 -0.39 37.70 1.73
C LEU A 839 -0.19 38.28 0.32
N ALA A 840 -1.21 38.24 -0.52
CA ALA A 840 -1.22 38.80 -1.87
C ALA A 840 -2.21 39.97 -2.02
N SER A 841 -3.11 40.19 -1.05
CA SER A 841 -4.05 41.30 -1.03
C SER A 841 -3.40 42.59 -0.53
N GLU A 842 -3.66 43.68 -1.24
CA GLU A 842 -3.12 45.00 -0.94
C GLU A 842 -3.67 45.59 0.38
N GLY A 843 -3.03 46.67 0.84
CA GLY A 843 -3.44 47.42 2.03
C GLY A 843 -2.79 46.93 3.33
N GLU A 844 -3.39 47.35 4.45
CA GLU A 844 -2.92 47.06 5.82
C GLU A 844 -3.96 46.21 6.56
N TRP A 845 -3.51 45.19 7.27
CA TRP A 845 -4.41 44.28 8.01
C TRP A 845 -4.69 44.82 9.41
N HIS A 846 -5.83 45.49 9.55
CA HIS A 846 -6.50 45.73 10.83
C HIS A 846 -7.74 44.84 10.89
N PRO A 847 -7.70 43.70 11.61
CA PRO A 847 -8.71 42.66 11.48
C PRO A 847 -10.12 43.14 11.85
N PHE A 848 -11.13 42.59 11.20
CA PHE A 848 -12.56 42.90 11.38
C PHE A 848 -12.98 44.35 11.03
N SER A 849 -12.04 45.29 10.84
CA SER A 849 -12.36 46.71 10.60
C SER A 849 -12.88 47.04 9.19
N LYS A 850 -12.50 46.26 8.17
CA LYS A 850 -12.86 46.49 6.75
C LYS A 850 -13.71 45.38 6.12
N GLU A 851 -14.00 44.32 6.85
CA GLU A 851 -14.63 43.12 6.31
C GLU A 851 -16.08 43.37 5.85
N ALA A 852 -16.75 44.34 6.47
CA ALA A 852 -18.08 44.79 6.03
C ALA A 852 -18.07 45.41 4.62
N PRO A 853 -17.40 46.55 4.35
CA PRO A 853 -17.36 47.15 3.01
C PRO A 853 -16.65 46.28 1.97
N ASP A 854 -15.54 45.62 2.33
CA ASP A 854 -14.76 44.79 1.39
C ASP A 854 -15.54 43.52 0.98
N GLY A 855 -16.28 42.92 1.93
CA GLY A 855 -17.16 41.80 1.66
C GLY A 855 -18.38 42.20 0.82
N TYR A 856 -18.95 43.39 1.04
CA TYR A 856 -20.00 43.94 0.16
C TYR A 856 -19.47 44.11 -1.27
N ASP A 857 -18.32 44.78 -1.44
CA ASP A 857 -17.76 45.06 -2.78
C ASP A 857 -17.39 43.76 -3.51
N THR A 858 -16.86 42.76 -2.79
CA THR A 858 -16.58 41.44 -3.33
C THR A 858 -17.85 40.69 -3.74
N VAL A 859 -18.92 40.71 -2.93
CA VAL A 859 -20.20 40.05 -3.28
C VAL A 859 -20.85 40.71 -4.50
N GLU A 860 -20.87 42.04 -4.58
CA GLU A 860 -21.46 42.74 -5.74
C GLU A 860 -20.61 42.58 -7.00
N TRP A 861 -19.28 42.53 -6.89
CA TRP A 861 -18.41 42.18 -8.01
C TRP A 861 -18.70 40.76 -8.51
N LEU A 862 -18.81 39.77 -7.62
CA LEU A 862 -19.11 38.37 -7.97
C LEU A 862 -20.52 38.17 -8.53
N GLY A 863 -21.51 38.91 -8.03
CA GLY A 863 -22.88 38.87 -8.52
C GLY A 863 -23.05 39.37 -9.95
N THR A 864 -22.16 40.26 -10.40
CA THR A 864 -22.26 40.96 -11.69
C THR A 864 -21.37 40.39 -12.82
N GLN A 865 -20.60 39.33 -12.57
CA GLN A 865 -19.77 38.69 -13.60
C GLN A 865 -20.60 37.92 -14.63
N GLU A 866 -20.18 37.87 -15.90
CA GLU A 866 -20.92 37.21 -16.99
C GLU A 866 -21.18 35.71 -16.75
N TRP A 867 -20.30 35.05 -15.99
CA TRP A 867 -20.38 33.63 -15.60
C TRP A 867 -21.18 33.37 -14.29
N SER A 868 -21.64 34.43 -13.63
CA SER A 868 -22.45 34.37 -12.40
C SER A 868 -23.93 34.35 -12.76
N ASN A 869 -24.74 33.61 -12.00
CA ASN A 869 -26.21 33.67 -12.12
C ASN A 869 -26.86 34.74 -11.21
N GLY A 870 -26.06 35.64 -10.64
CA GLY A 870 -26.51 36.69 -9.72
C GLY A 870 -26.73 36.23 -8.28
N LYS A 871 -26.56 34.94 -7.95
CA LYS A 871 -26.63 34.45 -6.57
C LYS A 871 -25.24 34.15 -6.00
N VAL A 872 -24.86 34.88 -4.96
CA VAL A 872 -23.66 34.62 -4.16
C VAL A 872 -24.07 34.05 -2.81
N GLY A 873 -23.65 32.83 -2.51
CA GLY A 873 -23.61 32.32 -1.13
C GLY A 873 -22.26 32.63 -0.49
N THR A 874 -22.23 32.75 0.83
CA THR A 874 -20.99 32.88 1.59
C THR A 874 -20.85 31.76 2.63
N MET A 875 -19.61 31.34 2.88
CA MET A 875 -19.25 30.35 3.90
C MET A 875 -17.97 30.75 4.63
N GLY A 876 -17.71 30.08 5.76
CA GLY A 876 -16.49 30.25 6.54
C GLY A 876 -16.73 30.03 8.04
N ASP A 877 -15.64 29.74 8.74
CA ASP A 877 -15.60 29.54 10.19
C ASP A 877 -14.63 30.50 10.90
N SER A 878 -14.90 30.76 12.19
CA SER A 878 -14.10 31.66 13.03
C SER A 878 -14.01 33.07 12.43
N TYR A 879 -12.82 33.54 12.04
CA TYR A 879 -12.64 34.80 11.32
C TYR A 879 -13.50 34.86 10.05
N ALA A 880 -13.47 33.80 9.23
CA ALA A 880 -14.28 33.69 8.02
C ALA A 880 -15.79 33.50 8.32
N GLY A 881 -16.15 33.13 9.55
CA GLY A 881 -17.52 33.20 10.07
C GLY A 881 -17.93 34.66 10.32
N SER A 882 -17.13 35.40 11.06
CA SER A 882 -17.38 36.82 11.37
C SER A 882 -17.33 37.74 10.15
N ASP A 883 -16.50 37.46 9.15
CA ASP A 883 -16.50 38.16 7.85
C ASP A 883 -17.89 38.18 7.18
N GLN A 884 -18.58 37.03 7.22
CA GLN A 884 -19.93 36.90 6.66
C GLN A 884 -20.95 37.73 7.43
N ALA A 885 -20.88 37.71 8.77
CA ALA A 885 -21.75 38.54 9.60
C ALA A 885 -21.50 40.03 9.34
N ALA A 886 -20.23 40.44 9.27
CA ALA A 886 -19.80 41.81 9.00
C ALA A 886 -20.32 42.32 7.64
N LEU A 887 -20.08 41.58 6.55
CA LEU A 887 -20.53 41.98 5.20
C LEU A 887 -22.05 41.97 5.07
N ALA A 888 -22.73 41.02 5.73
CA ALA A 888 -24.18 40.96 5.74
C ALA A 888 -24.82 42.17 6.44
N THR A 889 -24.14 42.85 7.38
CA THR A 889 -24.66 44.11 7.98
C THR A 889 -24.93 45.21 6.95
N LEU A 890 -24.32 45.18 5.76
CA LEU A 890 -24.52 46.15 4.68
C LEU A 890 -25.52 45.68 3.60
N ASN A 891 -26.17 44.52 3.80
CA ASN A 891 -27.16 43.92 2.91
C ASN A 891 -26.78 43.94 1.41
N PRO A 892 -25.71 43.22 0.98
CA PRO A 892 -25.28 43.20 -0.42
C PRO A 892 -26.36 42.58 -1.32
N PRO A 893 -26.89 43.28 -2.35
CA PRO A 893 -27.98 42.82 -3.20
C PRO A 893 -27.86 41.41 -3.81
N HIS A 894 -26.66 40.91 -4.09
CA HIS A 894 -26.46 39.56 -4.67
C HIS A 894 -26.26 38.45 -3.62
N LEU A 895 -26.16 38.80 -2.33
CA LEU A 895 -26.06 37.82 -1.25
C LEU A 895 -27.37 37.01 -1.16
N SER A 896 -27.26 35.69 -1.21
CA SER A 896 -28.40 34.76 -1.39
C SER A 896 -28.47 33.64 -0.35
N ALA A 897 -27.38 33.32 0.34
CA ALA A 897 -27.32 32.36 1.45
C ALA A 897 -26.03 32.56 2.26
N MET A 898 -26.05 32.22 3.55
CA MET A 898 -24.87 32.32 4.44
C MET A 898 -24.69 31.03 5.26
N LEU A 899 -23.45 30.67 5.59
CA LEU A 899 -23.14 29.57 6.51
C LEU A 899 -22.01 29.99 7.46
N VAL A 900 -22.41 30.40 8.66
CA VAL A 900 -21.57 31.07 9.67
C VAL A 900 -21.14 30.07 10.73
N GLY A 901 -19.91 29.56 10.62
CA GLY A 901 -19.28 28.75 11.66
C GLY A 901 -18.65 29.62 12.74
N VAL A 902 -19.03 29.45 14.01
CA VAL A 902 -18.39 30.04 15.21
C VAL A 902 -18.01 31.53 15.08
N GLY A 903 -18.87 32.31 14.42
CA GLY A 903 -18.73 33.77 14.29
C GLY A 903 -19.24 34.52 15.52
N ALA A 904 -18.80 35.76 15.72
CA ALA A 904 -19.21 36.58 16.86
C ALA A 904 -20.57 37.28 16.65
N SER A 905 -21.37 37.39 17.71
CA SER A 905 -22.46 38.37 17.85
C SER A 905 -21.87 39.73 18.23
N ASN A 906 -20.96 39.71 19.21
CA ASN A 906 -20.22 40.87 19.69
C ASN A 906 -18.92 40.47 20.39
N TYR A 907 -17.79 40.91 19.83
CA TYR A 907 -16.45 40.63 20.32
C TYR A 907 -16.14 41.22 21.71
N PHE A 908 -16.88 42.24 22.18
CA PHE A 908 -16.74 42.79 23.54
C PHE A 908 -17.56 42.04 24.61
N HIS A 909 -18.69 41.45 24.21
CA HIS A 909 -19.60 40.76 25.13
C HIS A 909 -19.25 39.28 25.31
N GLY A 910 -18.70 38.61 24.27
CA GLY A 910 -18.53 37.15 24.26
C GLY A 910 -17.28 36.62 23.57
N SER A 911 -16.21 37.40 23.39
CA SER A 911 -14.97 36.93 22.74
C SER A 911 -13.75 37.73 23.22
N MET A 912 -13.09 38.54 22.36
CA MET A 912 -11.94 39.42 22.69
C MET A 912 -12.05 40.12 24.05
N ARG A 913 -13.27 40.53 24.43
CA ARG A 913 -13.63 40.70 25.84
C ARG A 913 -14.83 39.83 26.21
N GLN A 914 -14.86 39.44 27.48
CA GLN A 914 -15.95 38.73 28.14
C GLN A 914 -16.56 39.69 29.17
N ASN A 915 -17.57 40.46 28.75
CA ASN A 915 -18.19 41.54 29.54
C ASN A 915 -17.13 42.54 30.09
N GLY A 916 -16.20 42.97 29.22
CA GLY A 916 -15.11 43.89 29.57
C GLY A 916 -13.80 43.24 30.05
N ALA A 917 -13.82 41.99 30.53
CA ALA A 917 -12.58 41.27 30.88
C ALA A 917 -11.81 40.85 29.60
N LEU A 918 -10.51 41.14 29.52
CA LEU A 918 -9.68 40.91 28.32
C LEU A 918 -9.32 39.44 28.10
N GLU A 919 -9.65 38.89 26.93
CA GLU A 919 -9.34 37.51 26.56
C GLU A 919 -7.98 37.42 25.84
N GLN A 920 -6.93 37.04 26.57
CA GLN A 920 -5.53 37.08 26.11
C GLN A 920 -5.24 36.27 24.83
N ARG A 921 -6.08 35.29 24.45
CA ARG A 921 -5.88 34.48 23.24
C ARG A 921 -5.82 35.31 21.95
N PHE A 922 -6.48 36.47 21.89
CA PHE A 922 -6.42 37.34 20.71
C PHE A 922 -5.08 38.06 20.57
N LEU A 923 -4.37 38.23 21.68
CA LEU A 923 -3.01 38.77 21.68
C LEU A 923 -2.04 37.67 21.21
N ILE A 924 -2.22 36.41 21.63
CA ILE A 924 -1.53 35.24 21.05
C ILE A 924 -1.81 35.13 19.54
N TYR A 925 -3.05 35.39 19.12
CA TYR A 925 -3.46 35.41 17.72
C TYR A 925 -2.76 36.51 16.91
N ALA A 926 -2.48 37.68 17.49
CA ALA A 926 -1.67 38.71 16.83
C ALA A 926 -0.26 38.19 16.45
N TYR A 927 0.42 37.48 17.36
CA TYR A 927 1.68 36.80 17.05
C TYR A 927 1.51 35.71 15.97
N ARG A 928 0.46 34.88 16.06
CA ARG A 928 0.16 33.84 15.05
C ARG A 928 0.03 34.43 13.65
N MET A 929 -0.67 35.55 13.51
CA MET A 929 -0.92 36.17 12.20
C MET A 929 0.28 36.95 11.66
N ALA A 930 1.11 37.52 12.54
CA ALA A 930 2.38 38.18 12.19
C ALA A 930 3.38 37.21 11.50
N VAL A 931 3.34 35.90 11.82
CA VAL A 931 4.16 34.86 11.14
C VAL A 931 3.99 34.83 9.61
N THR A 932 2.84 35.28 9.12
CA THR A 932 2.48 35.26 7.69
C THR A 932 2.10 36.64 7.16
N SER A 933 2.59 37.72 7.80
CA SER A 933 2.38 39.09 7.34
C SER A 933 3.26 39.46 6.14
N HIS A 934 3.01 40.64 5.55
CA HIS A 934 3.88 41.18 4.50
C HIS A 934 5.30 41.45 5.01
N GLU A 935 5.46 41.94 6.23
CA GLU A 935 6.75 42.19 6.88
C GLU A 935 7.54 40.89 7.12
N ALA A 936 6.88 39.83 7.59
CA ALA A 936 7.52 38.51 7.70
C ALA A 936 7.87 37.92 6.33
N ASN A 937 6.99 38.04 5.33
CA ASN A 937 7.27 37.52 4.00
C ASN A 937 8.39 38.31 3.28
N ALA A 938 8.64 39.57 3.66
CA ALA A 938 9.73 40.40 3.13
C ALA A 938 11.09 40.19 3.84
N ASP A 939 11.10 39.81 5.13
CA ASP A 939 12.32 39.55 5.91
C ASP A 939 12.28 38.15 6.53
N LEU A 940 12.98 37.20 5.91
CA LEU A 940 13.07 35.80 6.38
C LEU A 940 13.71 35.67 7.78
N SER A 941 14.55 36.61 8.21
CA SER A 941 15.14 36.59 9.55
C SER A 941 14.11 37.02 10.59
N LEU A 942 13.31 38.06 10.27
CA LEU A 942 12.16 38.46 11.05
C LEU A 942 11.11 37.35 11.11
N LYS A 943 10.83 36.67 9.98
CA LYS A 943 9.93 35.51 9.91
C LYS A 943 10.36 34.37 10.81
N ALA A 944 11.65 34.02 10.79
CA ALA A 944 12.21 32.99 11.67
C ALA A 944 12.04 33.39 13.16
N ALA A 945 12.31 34.65 13.50
CA ALA A 945 12.18 35.15 14.87
C ALA A 945 10.72 35.15 15.39
N ILE A 946 9.75 35.64 14.59
CA ILE A 946 8.32 35.62 15.00
C ILE A 946 7.78 34.18 15.05
N THR A 947 8.18 33.31 14.12
CA THR A 947 7.80 31.88 14.13
C THR A 947 8.31 31.19 15.38
N ARG A 948 9.55 31.46 15.78
CA ARG A 948 10.14 30.92 17.00
C ARG A 948 9.42 31.43 18.25
N ILE A 949 9.15 32.73 18.34
CA ILE A 949 8.44 33.32 19.47
C ILE A 949 7.02 32.76 19.59
N PHE A 950 6.30 32.59 18.47
CA PHE A 950 4.97 31.97 18.48
C PHE A 950 4.99 30.50 18.94
N LYS A 951 6.03 29.73 18.60
CA LYS A 951 6.16 28.31 18.98
C LYS A 951 6.71 28.07 20.39
N GLU A 952 7.66 28.89 20.84
CA GLU A 952 8.45 28.64 22.07
C GLU A 952 8.27 29.73 23.12
N GLY A 953 8.14 31.00 22.72
CA GLY A 953 8.25 32.18 23.61
C GLY A 953 6.93 32.75 24.11
N MET A 954 5.78 32.25 23.64
CA MET A 954 4.48 32.78 24.06
C MET A 954 4.21 32.70 25.57
N PRO A 955 4.60 31.63 26.31
CA PRO A 955 4.42 31.61 27.77
C PRO A 955 5.17 32.75 28.48
N ASP A 956 6.40 33.06 28.07
CA ASP A 956 7.17 34.15 28.66
C ASP A 956 6.51 35.51 28.42
N ILE A 957 5.91 35.73 27.25
CA ILE A 957 5.19 36.97 26.92
C ILE A 957 3.87 37.07 27.71
N VAL A 958 3.11 35.98 27.80
CA VAL A 958 1.83 35.93 28.54
C VAL A 958 2.04 36.14 30.04
N ASN A 959 3.16 35.65 30.59
CA ASN A 959 3.55 35.87 31.98
C ASN A 959 4.11 37.29 32.27
N GLN A 960 4.27 38.16 31.27
CA GLN A 960 4.82 39.52 31.41
C GLN A 960 3.78 40.63 31.17
N PHE A 961 2.49 40.34 31.37
CA PHE A 961 1.40 41.30 31.18
C PHE A 961 1.38 42.44 32.24
N PRO A 962 0.90 43.65 31.88
CA PRO A 962 0.36 44.05 30.57
C PRO A 962 1.44 44.25 29.51
N LEU A 963 1.08 44.04 28.25
CA LEU A 963 1.94 44.27 27.09
C LEU A 963 2.35 45.76 27.02
N ILE A 964 3.62 46.04 26.77
CA ILE A 964 4.19 47.41 26.69
C ILE A 964 4.59 47.69 25.25
N GLU A 965 4.21 48.87 24.74
CA GLU A 965 4.55 49.35 23.39
C GLU A 965 6.07 49.31 23.15
N GLY A 966 6.51 48.68 22.07
CA GLY A 966 7.93 48.55 21.73
C GLY A 966 8.69 47.49 22.52
N SER A 967 8.09 46.78 23.49
CA SER A 967 8.83 45.84 24.35
C SER A 967 8.99 44.43 23.77
N THR A 968 8.24 44.09 22.72
CA THR A 968 8.25 42.76 22.10
C THR A 968 8.54 42.82 20.61
N ILE A 969 8.65 41.66 19.96
CA ILE A 969 8.86 41.56 18.52
C ILE A 969 7.70 42.15 17.68
N LEU A 970 6.50 42.35 18.24
CA LEU A 970 5.40 43.00 17.51
C LEU A 970 5.73 44.43 17.07
N SER A 971 6.68 45.11 17.72
CA SER A 971 7.26 46.39 17.28
C SER A 971 7.91 46.38 15.88
N ARG A 972 8.07 45.18 15.28
CA ARG A 972 8.50 44.97 13.89
C ARG A 972 7.34 44.71 12.92
N PHE A 973 6.11 44.73 13.42
CA PHE A 973 4.83 44.45 12.75
C PHE A 973 3.79 45.51 13.18
N PRO A 974 3.92 46.78 12.76
CA PRO A 974 3.32 47.92 13.47
C PRO A 974 1.79 47.85 13.63
N THR A 975 1.07 47.36 12.62
CA THR A 975 -0.39 47.19 12.66
C THR A 975 -0.83 46.08 13.62
N TYR A 976 0.00 45.04 13.78
CA TYR A 976 -0.22 43.92 14.69
C TYR A 976 0.08 44.32 16.15
N GLU A 977 1.10 45.17 16.40
CA GLU A 977 1.32 45.77 17.73
C GLU A 977 0.20 46.77 18.06
N GLN A 978 -0.15 47.67 17.15
CA GLN A 978 -1.24 48.62 17.34
C GLN A 978 -2.55 47.91 17.71
N TRP A 979 -2.94 46.88 16.95
CA TRP A 979 -4.16 46.13 17.26
C TRP A 979 -4.10 45.43 18.64
N ALA A 980 -2.95 44.84 18.99
CA ALA A 980 -2.75 44.25 20.31
C ALA A 980 -2.86 45.29 21.45
N MET A 981 -2.37 46.52 21.22
CA MET A 981 -2.51 47.64 22.18
C MET A 981 -3.96 48.13 22.27
N GLU A 982 -4.65 48.32 21.14
CA GLU A 982 -6.06 48.74 21.11
C GLU A 982 -6.97 47.75 21.85
N LEU A 983 -6.81 46.44 21.58
CA LEU A 983 -7.53 45.39 22.31
C LEU A 983 -7.28 45.49 23.82
N GLN A 984 -6.03 45.71 24.25
CA GLN A 984 -5.67 45.81 25.66
C GLN A 984 -6.21 47.09 26.33
N GLN A 985 -6.15 48.23 25.63
CA GLN A 985 -6.43 49.56 26.19
C GLN A 985 -7.92 49.95 26.18
N ASN A 986 -8.68 49.56 25.15
CA ASN A 986 -10.11 49.91 25.03
C ASN A 986 -10.97 49.01 25.93
N GLY A 987 -11.03 49.37 27.22
CA GLY A 987 -11.72 48.60 28.27
C GLY A 987 -13.24 48.81 28.37
N ASP A 988 -13.73 49.96 27.92
CA ASP A 988 -15.15 50.32 27.94
C ASP A 988 -15.83 50.00 26.60
N TYR A 989 -17.17 49.84 26.59
CA TYR A 989 -17.94 49.57 25.37
C TYR A 989 -18.34 50.86 24.65
N ASP A 990 -17.47 51.32 23.76
CA ASP A 990 -17.56 52.59 23.05
C ASP A 990 -17.60 52.41 21.50
N ASP A 991 -17.34 53.49 20.77
CA ASP A 991 -17.38 53.51 19.31
C ASP A 991 -16.25 52.68 18.65
N TYR A 992 -15.20 52.27 19.39
CA TYR A 992 -14.21 51.32 18.88
C TYR A 992 -14.83 49.93 18.72
N TRP A 993 -15.58 49.47 19.71
CA TRP A 993 -16.18 48.13 19.72
C TRP A 993 -17.46 48.03 18.88
N LYS A 994 -18.14 49.15 18.63
CA LYS A 994 -19.34 49.23 17.79
C LYS A 994 -19.06 49.24 16.28
N GLN A 995 -17.86 48.84 15.85
CA GLN A 995 -17.58 48.64 14.42
C GLN A 995 -18.29 47.38 13.91
N ARG A 996 -18.75 47.39 12.64
CA ARG A 996 -19.59 46.32 12.04
C ARG A 996 -19.01 44.91 12.09
N GLY A 997 -17.68 44.75 12.11
CA GLY A 997 -17.03 43.44 12.28
C GLY A 997 -16.72 43.06 13.74
N TYR A 998 -16.78 44.02 14.68
CA TYR A 998 -16.63 43.76 16.12
C TYR A 998 -17.98 43.53 16.81
N ALA A 999 -19.01 44.29 16.47
CA ALA A 999 -20.37 44.11 16.97
C ALA A 999 -21.41 44.09 15.84
N PRO A 1000 -21.51 42.99 15.06
CA PRO A 1000 -22.61 42.79 14.11
C PRO A 1000 -24.01 42.99 14.72
N GLU A 1001 -24.21 42.71 16.02
CA GLU A 1001 -25.51 42.86 16.69
C GLU A 1001 -26.06 44.30 16.70
N GLU A 1002 -25.19 45.31 16.77
CA GLU A 1002 -25.57 46.74 16.69
C GLU A 1002 -26.18 47.11 15.30
N TYR A 1003 -26.07 46.21 14.32
CA TYR A 1003 -26.50 46.42 12.93
C TYR A 1003 -27.48 45.33 12.43
N TYR A 1004 -28.07 44.53 13.31
CA TYR A 1004 -29.02 43.50 12.90
C TYR A 1004 -30.30 44.05 12.23
N GLU A 1005 -30.69 45.31 12.46
CA GLU A 1005 -31.76 45.93 11.65
C GLU A 1005 -31.37 46.02 10.16
N GLU A 1006 -30.15 46.47 9.86
CA GLU A 1006 -29.61 46.62 8.50
C GLU A 1006 -29.18 45.28 7.86
N HIS A 1007 -28.91 44.24 8.66
CA HIS A 1007 -28.39 42.96 8.20
C HIS A 1007 -29.25 42.28 7.11
N ALA A 1008 -28.60 41.64 6.15
CA ALA A 1008 -29.22 40.91 5.05
C ALA A 1008 -30.30 39.91 5.52
N ASP A 1009 -31.43 39.88 4.82
CA ASP A 1009 -32.53 38.96 5.08
C ASP A 1009 -32.47 37.72 4.16
N VAL A 1010 -31.36 36.98 4.28
CA VAL A 1010 -31.10 35.74 3.53
C VAL A 1010 -31.27 34.50 4.42
N PRO A 1011 -31.40 33.30 3.84
CA PRO A 1011 -31.24 32.06 4.59
C PRO A 1011 -29.86 32.00 5.25
N THR A 1012 -29.80 31.65 6.53
CA THR A 1012 -28.52 31.51 7.27
C THR A 1012 -28.50 30.27 8.15
N LEU A 1013 -27.45 29.47 8.05
CA LEU A 1013 -27.11 28.44 9.03
C LEU A 1013 -26.00 28.96 9.95
N TYR A 1014 -26.23 28.88 11.26
CA TYR A 1014 -25.24 29.07 12.30
C TYR A 1014 -24.74 27.71 12.81
N LEU A 1015 -23.43 27.51 12.84
CA LEU A 1015 -22.79 26.25 13.24
C LEU A 1015 -21.82 26.51 14.41
N GLY A 1016 -21.96 25.75 15.50
CA GLY A 1016 -21.11 25.90 16.69
C GLY A 1016 -20.90 24.60 17.46
N GLY A 1017 -20.01 24.66 18.46
CA GLY A 1017 -19.67 23.53 19.34
C GLY A 1017 -19.91 23.87 20.81
N TRP A 1018 -20.32 22.91 21.62
CA TRP A 1018 -20.53 23.10 23.07
C TRP A 1018 -19.23 23.30 23.86
N TYR A 1019 -18.10 22.83 23.34
CA TYR A 1019 -16.75 23.09 23.89
C TYR A 1019 -16.03 24.20 23.12
N ASP A 1020 -16.75 24.98 22.32
CA ASP A 1020 -16.20 26.18 21.69
C ASP A 1020 -16.58 27.47 22.43
N SER A 1021 -15.57 28.32 22.59
CA SER A 1021 -15.64 29.70 23.05
C SER A 1021 -16.74 30.58 22.43
N TYR A 1022 -17.16 30.36 21.17
CA TYR A 1022 -18.23 31.13 20.51
C TYR A 1022 -19.61 30.48 20.63
N ALA A 1023 -19.81 29.43 21.45
CA ALA A 1023 -21.11 28.80 21.66
C ALA A 1023 -22.22 29.82 22.00
N ARG A 1024 -21.91 30.78 22.88
CA ARG A 1024 -22.80 31.91 23.23
C ARG A 1024 -23.13 32.77 22.02
N ASN A 1025 -22.11 33.28 21.33
CA ASN A 1025 -22.26 34.12 20.14
C ASN A 1025 -23.12 33.46 19.06
N THR A 1026 -22.84 32.19 18.77
CA THR A 1026 -23.54 31.40 17.75
C THR A 1026 -25.04 31.30 18.05
N CYS A 1027 -25.39 31.09 19.33
CA CYS A 1027 -26.77 31.09 19.79
C CYS A 1027 -27.42 32.49 19.73
N GLU A 1028 -26.71 33.54 20.14
CA GLU A 1028 -27.21 34.92 20.12
C GLU A 1028 -27.48 35.42 18.69
N CYS A 1029 -26.57 35.15 17.76
CA CYS A 1029 -26.75 35.41 16.32
C CYS A 1029 -28.02 34.76 15.78
N PHE A 1030 -28.22 33.46 16.05
CA PHE A 1030 -29.43 32.75 15.65
C PHE A 1030 -30.68 33.37 16.28
N MET A 1031 -30.71 33.54 17.60
CA MET A 1031 -31.89 34.01 18.33
C MET A 1031 -32.35 35.40 17.86
N GLN A 1032 -31.42 36.36 17.78
CA GLN A 1032 -31.77 37.73 17.40
C GLN A 1032 -32.20 37.82 15.93
N LEU A 1033 -31.47 37.19 15.01
CA LEU A 1033 -31.80 37.27 13.58
C LEU A 1033 -32.97 36.36 13.17
N ARG A 1034 -33.30 35.31 13.93
CA ARG A 1034 -34.57 34.56 13.80
C ARG A 1034 -35.78 35.47 14.07
N ASP A 1035 -35.71 36.29 15.12
CA ASP A 1035 -36.83 37.14 15.53
C ASP A 1035 -36.96 38.41 14.66
N MET A 1036 -35.86 38.88 14.05
CA MET A 1036 -35.82 40.12 13.26
C MET A 1036 -36.00 39.92 11.74
N LYS A 1037 -35.82 38.72 11.19
CA LYS A 1037 -35.70 38.47 9.74
C LYS A 1037 -36.73 37.43 9.24
N GLN A 1038 -37.11 37.52 7.96
CA GLN A 1038 -38.17 36.69 7.38
C GLN A 1038 -37.65 35.41 6.69
N SER A 1039 -36.44 35.46 6.12
CA SER A 1039 -35.76 34.28 5.58
C SER A 1039 -35.34 33.34 6.71
N PRO A 1040 -35.41 32.01 6.53
CA PRO A 1040 -35.19 31.06 7.60
C PRO A 1040 -33.77 31.13 8.17
N LYS A 1041 -33.67 31.03 9.49
CA LYS A 1041 -32.42 30.90 10.23
C LYS A 1041 -32.38 29.50 10.85
N TYR A 1042 -31.21 28.87 10.85
CA TYR A 1042 -30.98 27.56 11.43
C TYR A 1042 -29.81 27.58 12.40
N LEU A 1043 -29.83 26.72 13.42
CA LEU A 1043 -28.76 26.55 14.41
C LEU A 1043 -28.37 25.08 14.54
N MET A 1044 -27.10 24.76 14.35
CA MET A 1044 -26.51 23.45 14.64
C MET A 1044 -25.45 23.57 15.73
N MET A 1045 -25.65 22.87 16.86
CA MET A 1045 -24.69 22.83 17.98
C MET A 1045 -24.28 21.39 18.29
N GLY A 1046 -23.05 21.00 17.92
CA GLY A 1046 -22.46 19.70 18.25
C GLY A 1046 -21.56 19.74 19.49
N PRO A 1047 -20.95 18.62 19.90
CA PRO A 1047 -20.11 18.54 21.10
C PRO A 1047 -18.65 18.94 20.82
N TRP A 1048 -18.43 19.85 19.87
CA TRP A 1048 -17.11 20.11 19.29
C TRP A 1048 -16.33 21.24 19.99
N ILE A 1049 -15.02 21.21 19.80
CA ILE A 1049 -14.09 22.33 20.03
C ILE A 1049 -14.04 23.28 18.82
N HIS A 1050 -13.31 24.39 18.93
CA HIS A 1050 -13.17 25.39 17.86
C HIS A 1050 -12.64 24.77 16.55
N GLY A 1051 -13.45 24.79 15.48
CA GLY A 1051 -13.14 24.19 14.18
C GLY A 1051 -13.23 22.66 14.11
N GLY A 1052 -13.38 21.96 15.25
CA GLY A 1052 -13.34 20.50 15.36
C GLY A 1052 -14.63 19.78 14.97
N TYR A 1053 -15.37 20.27 13.96
CA TYR A 1053 -16.72 19.77 13.59
C TYR A 1053 -16.77 18.29 13.16
N GLN A 1054 -15.61 17.71 12.87
CA GLN A 1054 -15.48 16.32 12.42
C GLN A 1054 -14.90 15.40 13.50
N GLU A 1055 -14.58 15.95 14.67
CA GLU A 1055 -14.13 15.16 15.82
C GLU A 1055 -15.32 14.59 16.59
N ASN A 1056 -15.16 13.38 17.12
CA ASN A 1056 -16.15 12.75 17.99
C ASN A 1056 -15.85 12.95 19.49
N TYR A 1057 -14.87 13.79 19.84
CA TYR A 1057 -14.37 13.97 21.20
C TYR A 1057 -14.02 15.44 21.51
N ALA A 1058 -13.95 15.78 22.81
CA ALA A 1058 -13.45 17.05 23.30
C ALA A 1058 -12.71 16.84 24.63
N GLY A 1059 -11.40 17.11 24.65
CA GLY A 1059 -10.54 16.77 25.79
C GLY A 1059 -10.61 15.28 26.12
N ASP A 1060 -10.84 14.97 27.41
CA ASP A 1060 -10.92 13.61 27.94
C ASP A 1060 -12.29 12.93 27.73
N LEU A 1061 -13.15 13.44 26.84
CA LEU A 1061 -14.52 12.96 26.63
C LEU A 1061 -14.76 12.52 25.17
N ASP A 1062 -15.18 11.27 24.97
CA ASP A 1062 -15.66 10.72 23.70
C ASP A 1062 -17.21 10.71 23.67
N PHE A 1063 -17.80 11.17 22.57
CA PHE A 1063 -19.24 11.33 22.39
C PHE A 1063 -19.88 10.28 21.47
N GLY A 1064 -19.10 9.30 21.00
CA GLY A 1064 -19.52 8.31 20.01
C GLY A 1064 -19.55 8.86 18.57
N LEU A 1065 -19.56 7.95 17.58
CA LEU A 1065 -19.46 8.30 16.15
C LEU A 1065 -20.59 9.22 15.67
N GLU A 1066 -21.76 9.20 16.31
CA GLU A 1066 -22.88 10.10 16.03
C GLU A 1066 -22.54 11.60 16.18
N ALA A 1067 -21.49 11.94 16.94
CA ALA A 1067 -21.03 13.32 17.08
C ALA A 1067 -20.33 13.87 15.82
N HIS A 1068 -19.85 13.01 14.91
CA HIS A 1068 -19.18 13.41 13.68
C HIS A 1068 -20.18 13.89 12.61
N ILE A 1069 -19.86 15.00 11.94
CA ILE A 1069 -20.52 15.40 10.68
C ILE A 1069 -19.51 15.52 9.53
N ASN A 1070 -19.96 15.26 8.30
CA ASN A 1070 -19.22 15.72 7.12
C ASN A 1070 -19.54 17.20 6.88
N TYR A 1071 -18.57 18.07 7.19
CA TYR A 1071 -18.74 19.51 7.05
C TYR A 1071 -18.94 19.95 5.58
N ASN A 1072 -18.35 19.23 4.61
CA ASN A 1072 -18.52 19.57 3.20
C ASN A 1072 -19.90 19.16 2.65
N ASP A 1073 -20.42 17.99 3.04
CA ASP A 1073 -21.78 17.55 2.66
C ASP A 1073 -22.84 18.48 3.26
N LEU A 1074 -22.65 18.90 4.50
CA LEU A 1074 -23.46 19.93 5.16
C LEU A 1074 -23.53 21.22 4.33
N LYS A 1075 -22.37 21.79 4.00
CA LYS A 1075 -22.29 23.01 3.17
C LYS A 1075 -22.91 22.79 1.78
N LEU A 1076 -22.77 21.58 1.21
CA LEU A 1076 -23.35 21.23 -0.08
C LEU A 1076 -24.88 21.21 -0.04
N ALA A 1077 -25.49 20.46 0.89
CA ALA A 1077 -26.94 20.39 1.06
C ALA A 1077 -27.55 21.78 1.30
N TRP A 1078 -26.85 22.64 2.05
CA TRP A 1078 -27.23 24.04 2.29
C TRP A 1078 -27.21 24.90 1.01
N PHE A 1079 -26.09 24.93 0.27
CA PHE A 1079 -25.99 25.77 -0.92
C PHE A 1079 -26.78 25.23 -2.11
N ASP A 1080 -26.96 23.92 -2.26
CA ASP A 1080 -27.77 23.35 -3.32
C ASP A 1080 -29.25 23.69 -3.10
N ARG A 1081 -29.70 23.71 -1.85
CA ARG A 1081 -31.04 24.18 -1.50
C ARG A 1081 -31.26 25.64 -1.85
N HIS A 1082 -30.40 26.53 -1.36
CA HIS A 1082 -30.67 27.97 -1.39
C HIS A 1082 -30.17 28.67 -2.66
N LEU A 1083 -29.05 28.22 -3.26
CA LEU A 1083 -28.51 28.80 -4.48
C LEU A 1083 -29.10 28.12 -5.73
N LYS A 1084 -29.09 26.78 -5.83
CA LYS A 1084 -29.63 26.07 -7.00
C LYS A 1084 -31.14 25.84 -6.93
N GLY A 1085 -31.72 25.74 -5.74
CA GLY A 1085 -33.14 25.43 -5.57
C GLY A 1085 -33.46 23.94 -5.62
N LEU A 1086 -32.45 23.08 -5.47
CA LEU A 1086 -32.65 21.62 -5.41
C LEU A 1086 -33.44 21.22 -4.17
N GLU A 1087 -34.01 20.02 -4.20
CA GLU A 1087 -34.43 19.31 -2.99
C GLU A 1087 -33.17 18.77 -2.30
N SER A 1088 -33.04 18.97 -0.99
CA SER A 1088 -31.93 18.47 -0.17
C SER A 1088 -32.40 18.29 1.26
N GLU A 1089 -31.63 17.59 2.11
CA GLU A 1089 -32.04 17.30 3.50
C GLU A 1089 -32.44 18.53 4.34
N VAL A 1090 -31.95 19.71 3.97
CA VAL A 1090 -32.28 21.00 4.61
C VAL A 1090 -33.78 21.33 4.57
N VAL A 1091 -34.58 20.69 3.71
CA VAL A 1091 -36.05 20.84 3.76
C VAL A 1091 -36.72 20.14 4.94
N ASP A 1092 -36.11 19.07 5.45
CA ASP A 1092 -36.60 18.26 6.57
C ASP A 1092 -35.97 18.70 7.91
N TRP A 1093 -35.05 19.66 7.87
CA TRP A 1093 -34.38 20.19 9.06
C TRP A 1093 -35.35 21.00 9.92
N SER A 1094 -35.36 20.69 11.23
CA SER A 1094 -35.93 21.62 12.22
C SER A 1094 -35.02 22.85 12.36
N PRO A 1095 -35.54 24.04 12.73
CA PRO A 1095 -34.74 25.25 12.87
C PRO A 1095 -33.54 25.12 13.81
N VAL A 1096 -33.61 24.20 14.78
CA VAL A 1096 -32.53 23.92 15.72
C VAL A 1096 -32.20 22.43 15.72
N ARG A 1097 -30.90 22.10 15.65
CA ARG A 1097 -30.38 20.75 15.78
C ARG A 1097 -29.23 20.73 16.78
N ILE A 1098 -29.41 20.05 17.91
CA ILE A 1098 -28.43 20.02 19.01
C ILE A 1098 -27.98 18.60 19.32
N PHE A 1099 -26.70 18.43 19.63
CA PHE A 1099 -26.19 17.20 20.21
C PHE A 1099 -26.37 17.26 21.73
N THR A 1100 -27.08 16.27 22.30
CA THR A 1100 -27.21 16.10 23.75
C THR A 1100 -26.17 15.08 24.21
N MET A 1101 -25.25 15.56 25.03
CA MET A 1101 -24.13 14.78 25.57
C MET A 1101 -24.58 13.94 26.77
N GLY A 1102 -23.98 12.77 26.94
CA GLY A 1102 -24.25 11.82 28.03
C GLY A 1102 -25.02 10.58 27.58
N GLY A 1103 -25.07 9.57 28.45
CA GLY A 1103 -25.73 8.28 28.19
C GLY A 1103 -24.82 7.18 27.66
N GLY A 1104 -23.54 7.48 27.39
CA GLY A 1104 -22.50 6.49 27.16
C GLY A 1104 -22.12 5.70 28.42
N GLU A 1105 -21.28 4.68 28.23
CA GLU A 1105 -20.95 3.67 29.25
C GLU A 1105 -20.18 4.20 30.48
N GLY A 1106 -19.48 5.33 30.36
CA GLY A 1106 -18.56 5.82 31.39
C GLY A 1106 -17.30 4.97 31.57
N THR A 1107 -17.00 4.10 30.60
CA THR A 1107 -15.72 3.38 30.43
C THR A 1107 -14.69 4.29 29.75
N LEU A 1108 -13.40 3.92 29.75
CA LEU A 1108 -12.38 4.61 28.94
C LEU A 1108 -12.24 3.96 27.55
N ASP A 1109 -11.89 4.75 26.54
CA ASP A 1109 -11.47 4.29 25.22
C ASP A 1109 -9.95 3.98 25.17
N GLY A 1110 -9.45 3.56 24.01
CA GLY A 1110 -8.02 3.28 23.78
C GLY A 1110 -7.11 4.52 23.85
N ASN A 1111 -7.68 5.73 23.89
CA ASN A 1111 -6.97 7.00 24.06
C ASN A 1111 -7.10 7.55 25.50
N HIS A 1112 -7.59 6.73 26.44
CA HIS A 1112 -7.92 7.10 27.82
C HIS A 1112 -9.03 8.16 27.99
N ARG A 1113 -9.86 8.39 26.97
CA ARG A 1113 -11.02 9.29 27.03
C ARG A 1113 -12.24 8.55 27.59
N LEU A 1114 -13.02 9.23 28.42
CA LEU A 1114 -14.28 8.73 28.96
C LEU A 1114 -15.34 8.65 27.85
N ARG A 1115 -15.91 7.46 27.62
CA ARG A 1115 -17.07 7.22 26.74
C ARG A 1115 -18.32 7.86 27.34
N HIS A 1116 -18.46 9.16 27.15
CA HIS A 1116 -19.54 10.00 27.63
C HIS A 1116 -20.79 9.84 26.77
N GLY A 1117 -20.61 9.65 25.46
CA GLY A 1117 -21.69 9.42 24.49
C GLY A 1117 -22.60 10.63 24.26
N GLY A 1118 -23.65 10.42 23.47
CA GLY A 1118 -24.72 11.38 23.24
C GLY A 1118 -25.54 11.06 22.00
N TYR A 1119 -26.43 11.97 21.61
CA TYR A 1119 -27.31 11.83 20.45
C TYR A 1119 -27.79 13.18 19.90
N TRP A 1120 -28.09 13.23 18.60
CA TRP A 1120 -28.72 14.39 17.98
C TRP A 1120 -30.20 14.52 18.35
N ARG A 1121 -30.65 15.75 18.55
CA ARG A 1121 -32.06 16.15 18.66
C ARG A 1121 -32.36 17.21 17.63
N ASN A 1122 -33.50 17.06 16.97
CA ASN A 1122 -34.12 18.09 16.14
C ASN A 1122 -35.18 18.80 16.99
N GLU A 1123 -35.09 20.11 17.09
CA GLU A 1123 -35.85 20.94 18.02
C GLU A 1123 -36.45 22.14 17.28
N PRO A 1124 -37.65 22.60 17.65
CA PRO A 1124 -38.32 23.67 16.93
C PRO A 1124 -37.68 25.05 17.16
N ASP A 1125 -36.99 25.26 18.29
CA ASP A 1125 -36.41 26.57 18.65
C ASP A 1125 -35.32 26.49 19.73
N TRP A 1126 -34.57 27.60 19.90
CA TRP A 1126 -33.55 27.79 20.94
C TRP A 1126 -33.72 29.14 21.68
N PRO A 1127 -33.63 29.18 23.03
CA PRO A 1127 -33.58 28.04 23.94
C PRO A 1127 -34.80 27.13 23.79
N LEU A 1128 -34.66 25.85 24.14
CA LEU A 1128 -35.72 24.85 23.93
C LEU A 1128 -37.04 25.31 24.54
N PRO A 1129 -38.21 25.12 23.90
CA PRO A 1129 -39.50 25.59 24.46
C PRO A 1129 -39.87 25.02 25.84
N SER A 1130 -39.23 23.92 26.26
CA SER A 1130 -39.34 23.36 27.61
C SER A 1130 -38.37 23.96 28.64
N THR A 1131 -37.58 24.99 28.30
CA THR A 1131 -36.55 25.57 29.15
C THR A 1131 -37.16 26.27 30.37
N THR A 1132 -36.75 25.87 31.57
CA THR A 1132 -37.15 26.52 32.82
C THR A 1132 -35.97 27.30 33.40
N HIS A 1133 -35.96 28.62 33.20
CA HIS A 1133 -34.91 29.50 33.73
C HIS A 1133 -34.93 29.51 35.27
N THR A 1134 -33.97 28.83 35.87
CA THR A 1134 -33.84 28.71 37.33
C THR A 1134 -32.77 29.69 37.83
N PRO A 1135 -33.13 30.70 38.66
CA PRO A 1135 -32.13 31.60 39.24
C PRO A 1135 -31.33 30.86 40.32
N TYR A 1136 -30.01 30.99 40.27
CA TYR A 1136 -29.10 30.44 41.27
C TYR A 1136 -28.37 31.58 41.99
N TYR A 1137 -28.42 31.55 43.32
CA TYR A 1137 -27.76 32.51 44.20
C TYR A 1137 -26.51 31.88 44.81
N LEU A 1138 -25.39 32.59 44.75
CA LEU A 1138 -24.15 32.19 45.41
C LEU A 1138 -24.30 32.31 46.93
N ARG A 1139 -23.78 31.31 47.65
CA ARG A 1139 -23.71 31.27 49.11
C ARG A 1139 -22.28 31.53 49.61
N ASN A 1140 -22.16 31.94 50.87
CA ASN A 1140 -20.87 32.15 51.54
C ASN A 1140 -19.98 30.88 51.59
N ASN A 1141 -20.57 29.68 51.48
CA ASN A 1141 -19.84 28.41 51.38
C ASN A 1141 -19.43 28.02 49.94
N GLY A 1142 -19.52 28.93 48.98
CA GLY A 1142 -19.14 28.71 47.58
C GLY A 1142 -20.14 27.91 46.75
N ARG A 1143 -21.29 27.49 47.31
CA ARG A 1143 -22.31 26.72 46.59
C ARG A 1143 -23.37 27.62 45.99
N LEU A 1144 -23.98 27.15 44.89
CA LEU A 1144 -25.20 27.73 44.31
C LEU A 1144 -26.46 27.13 44.97
N SER A 1145 -27.52 27.92 45.12
CA SER A 1145 -28.82 27.46 45.62
C SER A 1145 -29.96 28.36 45.08
N ILE A 1146 -31.16 27.80 44.92
CA ILE A 1146 -32.29 28.46 44.24
C ILE A 1146 -33.04 29.46 45.13
N ASP A 1147 -32.85 29.40 46.45
CA ASP A 1147 -33.57 30.23 47.41
C ASP A 1147 -32.90 31.60 47.53
N LYS A 1148 -33.64 32.69 47.31
CA LYS A 1148 -33.07 34.04 47.41
C LYS A 1148 -32.51 34.30 48.82
N PRO A 1149 -31.25 34.76 48.98
CA PRO A 1149 -30.69 35.09 50.31
C PRO A 1149 -31.50 36.19 51.00
N HIS A 1150 -31.68 36.10 52.32
CA HIS A 1150 -32.35 37.14 53.09
C HIS A 1150 -31.36 38.25 53.49
N GLU A 1151 -31.83 39.49 53.53
CA GLU A 1151 -30.99 40.67 53.86
C GLU A 1151 -30.35 40.58 55.26
N GLN A 1152 -30.89 39.77 56.16
CA GLN A 1152 -30.37 39.57 57.52
C GLN A 1152 -29.21 38.55 57.58
N ASP A 1153 -29.06 37.68 56.58
CA ASP A 1153 -27.99 36.66 56.56
C ASP A 1153 -26.61 37.27 56.22
N ASN A 1154 -26.63 38.44 55.56
CA ASN A 1154 -25.47 39.20 55.07
C ASN A 1154 -24.30 38.33 54.51
N PRO A 1155 -24.56 37.37 53.61
CA PRO A 1155 -23.64 36.27 53.32
C PRO A 1155 -22.57 36.66 52.30
N THR A 1156 -21.63 37.51 52.71
CA THR A 1156 -20.48 37.86 51.87
C THR A 1156 -19.54 36.67 51.66
N THR A 1157 -18.86 36.67 50.51
CA THR A 1157 -17.69 35.83 50.22
C THR A 1157 -16.67 36.68 49.47
N SER A 1158 -15.41 36.28 49.51
CA SER A 1158 -14.30 37.02 48.89
C SER A 1158 -13.37 36.06 48.17
N PHE A 1159 -13.19 36.26 46.86
CA PHE A 1159 -12.09 35.66 46.12
C PHE A 1159 -10.91 36.64 46.10
N VAL A 1160 -9.69 36.09 46.07
CA VAL A 1160 -8.48 36.87 45.80
C VAL A 1160 -8.12 36.61 44.34
N PHE A 1161 -8.18 37.65 43.52
CA PHE A 1161 -7.53 37.63 42.21
C PHE A 1161 -6.07 38.06 42.42
N ASP A 1162 -5.13 37.16 42.17
CA ASP A 1162 -3.71 37.49 42.09
C ASP A 1162 -3.36 37.71 40.61
N PRO A 1163 -3.04 38.94 40.16
CA PRO A 1163 -2.62 39.19 38.77
C PRO A 1163 -1.33 38.44 38.40
N SER A 1164 -0.53 38.05 39.40
CA SER A 1164 0.71 37.26 39.24
C SER A 1164 0.44 35.75 39.11
N TYR A 1165 -0.81 35.31 39.38
CA TYR A 1165 -1.24 33.92 39.27
C TYR A 1165 -2.72 33.86 38.82
N PRO A 1166 -3.01 34.32 37.59
CA PRO A 1166 -4.37 34.34 37.06
C PRO A 1166 -4.95 32.91 36.99
N VAL A 1167 -6.27 32.79 37.18
CA VAL A 1167 -6.95 31.48 37.16
C VAL A 1167 -6.87 30.89 35.74
N PRO A 1168 -6.19 29.74 35.52
CA PRO A 1168 -6.09 29.15 34.20
C PRO A 1168 -7.42 28.53 33.78
N THR A 1169 -7.90 28.86 32.58
CA THR A 1169 -9.11 28.27 31.98
C THR A 1169 -8.73 27.05 31.14
N ILE A 1170 -9.29 25.88 31.45
CA ILE A 1170 -9.02 24.61 30.73
C ILE A 1170 -9.89 24.50 29.45
N GLY A 1171 -10.13 25.62 28.76
CA GLY A 1171 -11.20 25.75 27.75
C GLY A 1171 -10.85 26.66 26.56
N GLY A 1172 -9.56 26.80 26.25
CA GLY A 1172 -9.05 27.61 25.13
C GLY A 1172 -7.54 27.46 24.97
#